data_AF-A0A1G1TFZ3-F1
#
_entry.id   AF-A0A1G1TFZ3-F1
#
_cell.length_a   1.000
_cell.length_b   1.000
_cell.length_c   1.000
_cell.angle_alpha   90.00
_cell.angle_beta   90.00
_cell.angle_gamma   90.00
#
_symmetry.space_group_name_H-M   'P 1'
#
loop_
_entity.id
_entity.type
_entity.pdbx_description
1 polymer ?
#
loop_
_entity_poly.entity_id
_entity_poly.type
_entity_poly.pdbx_seq_one_letter_code
_entity_poly.pdbx_strand_id
1 'polypeptide(L)'
;MPPIGGIFVENAFRTSLSPVRKLLAALRPGPVALLVLAAVCFAGGFLASRYGQLPGVVRRTDLSRLHQLVRAAETVAGRDADTVAAQVQRGSYSYARLLRQTYYPTFVFQGGKLRYWSSAAMRPSPDDLVGAPPETAVETTFGQFLLVRRRVGRWQVLAYVPLERHYGISNRYLREGGTADVFKGLRLKVVLDSVNRQLPAFRDKNGRYLFSIRQQAPYRLTGQYVPLVLLLLGGLCYAAGWVGLALRYWRAGRVGAALATLAGPLLLLRGALLYWGLPFSLIELPLFDPRVYAASRLSPSLGDLLLNAGLAFGAAGAGGVLWVRARVAARVRAPRTLRGQISVVAGLALLFWVLLQMLYGDYTNVLSSNQLSLDVTRGLPVTGFRLALALALVVQTGAYLIGFFLLTQLADAAMRHVSEAFLLPATAITAAVVLGIGLATDSVQWQLLGVLATFGALVRLARLRAGRLGGYQMGALGVLLGALAATTGALVLHQQFEQQLLADKQRLASSLLVDNDFQGEFLLEERIRKIAADPFVRQALIGAFGQAADAERRADRQYLGDYFDKYESQVTLYDAAGQPLDAPAGAPSLAAIRRAIRRNATRTDQRGVFLLRSDNSFSSRHYVALAAVGGPGPGRVGRRWARCGSI
;
A
#
# COMPACT_ATOMS: atom_id res chain seq x y z
N MET A 1 -57.28 -29.33 35.09
CA MET A 1 -57.20 -27.86 34.99
C MET A 1 -56.85 -27.46 33.55
N PRO A 2 -57.75 -26.75 32.85
CA PRO A 2 -57.44 -25.61 31.96
C PRO A 2 -58.33 -24.39 32.37
N PRO A 3 -58.50 -23.26 31.64
CA PRO A 3 -57.72 -22.51 30.62
C PRO A 3 -57.54 -20.98 30.95
N ILE A 4 -56.72 -20.21 30.22
CA ILE A 4 -56.81 -18.73 29.96
C ILE A 4 -55.97 -18.47 28.69
N GLY A 5 -56.30 -17.72 27.62
CA GLY A 5 -57.32 -16.72 27.29
C GLY A 5 -56.63 -15.68 26.38
N GLY A 6 -57.06 -15.54 25.12
CA GLY A 6 -56.54 -14.53 24.19
C GLY A 6 -57.33 -13.21 24.30
N ILE A 7 -56.71 -12.09 23.91
CA ILE A 7 -57.36 -10.86 23.38
C ILE A 7 -56.31 -10.01 22.65
N PHE A 8 -56.75 -9.46 21.52
CA PHE A 8 -56.14 -8.45 20.66
C PHE A 8 -55.51 -7.25 21.41
N VAL A 9 -54.34 -6.80 20.96
CA VAL A 9 -53.91 -5.40 21.11
C VAL A 9 -53.62 -4.84 19.72
N GLU A 10 -54.70 -4.55 19.02
CA GLU A 10 -54.75 -3.52 17.99
C GLU A 10 -55.28 -2.25 18.68
N ASN A 11 -54.69 -1.09 18.39
CA ASN A 11 -55.04 0.27 18.89
C ASN A 11 -54.33 0.79 20.14
N ALA A 12 -53.06 1.21 20.01
CA ALA A 12 -52.45 2.19 20.91
C ALA A 12 -51.53 3.23 20.22
N PHE A 13 -51.56 3.38 18.89
CA PHE A 13 -50.79 4.42 18.16
C PHE A 13 -51.63 5.16 17.12
N ARG A 14 -52.85 5.57 17.51
CA ARG A 14 -53.66 6.56 16.77
C ARG A 14 -53.90 7.79 17.64
N THR A 15 -52.85 8.57 17.87
CA THR A 15 -52.98 9.99 18.23
C THR A 15 -51.81 10.79 17.67
N SER A 16 -52.14 11.70 16.76
CA SER A 16 -51.42 12.94 16.46
C SER A 16 -49.90 12.87 16.23
N LEU A 17 -49.47 12.32 15.10
CA LEU A 17 -48.15 12.59 14.52
C LEU A 17 -48.28 13.35 13.20
N SER A 18 -48.41 14.67 13.40
CA SER A 18 -47.92 15.83 12.64
C SER A 18 -48.14 15.93 11.11
N PRO A 19 -48.47 17.14 10.61
CA PRO A 19 -48.55 17.46 9.18
C PRO A 19 -47.25 17.14 8.42
N VAL A 20 -46.12 16.97 9.11
CA VAL A 20 -44.83 16.56 8.58
C VAL A 20 -44.86 15.15 7.96
N ARG A 21 -45.62 14.20 8.53
CA ARG A 21 -45.72 12.84 7.95
C ARG A 21 -46.61 12.81 6.71
N LYS A 22 -47.63 13.68 6.64
CA LYS A 22 -48.44 13.92 5.43
C LYS A 22 -47.65 14.69 4.37
N LEU A 23 -46.81 15.67 4.76
CA LEU A 23 -45.91 16.37 3.86
C LEU A 23 -44.83 15.42 3.29
N LEU A 24 -44.23 14.57 4.13
CA LEU A 24 -43.26 13.54 3.73
C LEU A 24 -43.90 12.41 2.89
N ALA A 25 -45.19 12.13 3.05
CA ALA A 25 -45.93 11.19 2.21
C ALA A 25 -46.32 11.82 0.85
N ALA A 26 -46.66 13.11 0.82
CA ALA A 26 -46.93 13.88 -0.39
C ALA A 26 -45.65 14.18 -1.20
N LEU A 27 -44.50 14.27 -0.51
CA LEU A 27 -43.17 14.45 -1.11
C LEU A 27 -42.47 13.14 -1.48
N ARG A 28 -43.11 11.96 -1.38
CA ARG A 28 -42.48 10.70 -1.82
C ARG A 28 -42.28 10.78 -3.33
N PRO A 29 -41.07 11.04 -3.84
CA PRO A 29 -40.87 11.10 -5.27
C PRO A 29 -41.17 9.70 -5.79
N GLY A 30 -41.96 9.61 -6.86
CA GLY A 30 -42.11 8.34 -7.57
C GLY A 30 -40.71 7.80 -7.91
N PRO A 31 -40.54 6.47 -8.06
CA PRO A 31 -39.21 5.92 -8.28
C PRO A 31 -38.54 6.48 -9.56
N VAL A 32 -39.32 6.90 -10.54
CA VAL A 32 -38.85 7.62 -11.74
C VAL A 32 -38.29 9.01 -11.38
N ALA A 33 -38.93 9.76 -10.48
CA ALA A 33 -38.45 11.05 -10.01
C ALA A 33 -37.13 10.93 -9.24
N LEU A 34 -36.95 9.85 -8.46
CA LEU A 34 -35.66 9.53 -7.82
C LEU A 34 -34.54 9.24 -8.85
N LEU A 35 -34.86 8.54 -9.95
CA LEU A 35 -33.89 8.30 -11.02
C LEU A 35 -33.52 9.58 -11.77
N VAL A 36 -34.47 10.47 -12.02
CA VAL A 36 -34.20 11.78 -12.62
C VAL A 36 -33.33 12.62 -11.69
N LEU A 37 -33.64 12.65 -10.38
CA LEU A 37 -32.82 13.33 -9.38
C LEU A 37 -31.40 12.74 -9.33
N ALA A 38 -31.25 11.42 -9.45
CA ALA A 38 -29.95 10.77 -9.51
C ALA A 38 -29.13 11.24 -10.73
N ALA A 39 -29.75 11.30 -11.91
CA ALA A 39 -29.10 11.78 -13.12
C ALA A 39 -28.66 13.26 -13.00
N VAL A 40 -29.50 14.12 -12.43
CA VAL A 40 -29.17 15.53 -12.15
C VAL A 40 -28.00 15.64 -11.17
N CYS A 41 -28.00 14.84 -10.11
CA CYS A 41 -26.91 14.80 -9.13
C CYS A 41 -25.59 14.32 -9.76
N PHE A 42 -25.60 13.28 -10.59
CA PHE A 42 -24.40 12.82 -11.30
C PHE A 42 -23.88 13.86 -12.30
N ALA A 43 -24.76 14.50 -13.07
CA ALA A 43 -24.38 15.57 -13.99
C ALA A 43 -23.83 16.80 -13.25
N GLY A 44 -24.49 17.21 -12.16
CA GLY A 44 -24.05 18.30 -11.31
C GLY A 44 -22.71 18.01 -10.63
N GLY A 45 -22.50 16.77 -10.15
CA GLY A 45 -21.23 16.32 -9.58
C GLY A 45 -20.11 16.33 -10.60
N PHE A 46 -20.37 15.88 -11.83
CA PHE A 46 -19.41 15.93 -12.94
C PHE A 46 -19.04 17.37 -13.29
N LEU A 47 -20.03 18.26 -13.45
CA LEU A 47 -19.80 19.68 -13.75
C LEU A 47 -19.05 20.39 -12.62
N ALA A 48 -19.42 20.15 -11.36
CA ALA A 48 -18.72 20.70 -10.20
C ALA A 48 -17.26 20.22 -10.12
N SER A 49 -17.00 18.95 -10.48
CA SER A 49 -15.64 18.40 -10.53
C SER A 49 -14.77 19.06 -11.60
N ARG A 50 -15.37 19.45 -12.74
CA ARG A 50 -14.68 20.17 -13.83
C ARG A 50 -14.49 21.65 -13.52
N TYR A 51 -15.49 22.29 -12.91
CA TYR A 51 -15.38 23.69 -12.47
C TYR A 51 -14.31 23.87 -11.39
N GLY A 52 -14.17 22.90 -10.48
CA GLY A 52 -13.10 22.88 -9.47
C GLY A 52 -11.69 22.72 -10.05
N GLN A 53 -11.55 22.41 -11.35
CA GLN A 53 -10.25 22.30 -12.04
C GLN A 53 -9.86 23.59 -12.77
N LEU A 54 -10.70 24.63 -12.77
CA LEU A 54 -10.37 25.91 -13.42
C LEU A 54 -9.22 26.64 -12.68
N PRO A 55 -8.11 26.99 -13.36
CA PRO A 55 -6.88 27.50 -12.73
C PRO A 55 -7.07 28.77 -11.89
N GLY A 56 -8.06 29.60 -12.21
CA GLY A 56 -8.28 30.91 -11.58
C GLY A 56 -8.93 30.86 -10.19
N VAL A 57 -9.81 29.88 -9.93
CA VAL A 57 -10.58 29.80 -8.69
C VAL A 57 -9.78 29.09 -7.59
N VAL A 58 -9.09 28.00 -7.94
CA VAL A 58 -8.22 27.23 -7.03
C VAL A 58 -7.09 28.10 -6.46
N ARG A 59 -6.52 28.99 -7.27
CA ARG A 59 -5.38 29.82 -6.88
C ARG A 59 -5.71 30.87 -5.80
N ARG A 60 -6.94 31.38 -5.70
CA ARG A 60 -7.28 32.46 -4.74
C ARG A 60 -7.69 31.94 -3.36
N THR A 61 -8.58 30.96 -3.29
CA THR A 61 -9.06 30.39 -2.01
C THR A 61 -7.96 29.61 -1.29
N ASP A 62 -7.15 28.83 -2.02
CA ASP A 62 -6.10 28.01 -1.39
C ASP A 62 -4.96 28.88 -0.83
N LEU A 63 -4.60 29.99 -1.51
CA LEU A 63 -3.56 30.90 -1.03
C LEU A 63 -3.95 31.62 0.26
N SER A 64 -5.20 32.04 0.40
CA SER A 64 -5.68 32.69 1.62
C SER A 64 -5.60 31.75 2.84
N ARG A 65 -5.95 30.47 2.63
CA ARG A 65 -5.88 29.43 3.66
C ARG A 65 -4.44 29.06 4.01
N LEU A 66 -3.55 28.97 3.02
CA LEU A 66 -2.12 28.76 3.25
C LEU A 66 -1.50 29.93 4.05
N HIS A 67 -1.89 31.17 3.74
CA HIS A 67 -1.47 32.34 4.52
C HIS A 67 -1.95 32.26 5.97
N GLN A 68 -3.19 31.83 6.21
CA GLN A 68 -3.69 31.64 7.57
C GLN A 68 -2.91 30.56 8.33
N LEU A 69 -2.58 29.42 7.69
CA LEU A 69 -1.80 28.34 8.32
C LEU A 69 -0.40 28.80 8.71
N VAL A 70 0.31 29.48 7.81
CA VAL A 70 1.66 30.00 8.08
C VAL A 70 1.62 31.06 9.19
N ARG A 71 0.66 32.00 9.14
CA ARG A 71 0.49 33.01 10.19
C ARG A 71 0.14 32.41 11.54
N ALA A 72 -0.69 31.36 11.56
CA ALA A 72 -1.02 30.65 12.80
C ALA A 72 0.22 29.95 13.39
N ALA A 73 1.02 29.28 12.55
CA ALA A 73 2.26 28.65 12.98
C ALA A 73 3.29 29.67 13.50
N GLU A 74 3.45 30.79 12.80
CA GLU A 74 4.30 31.91 13.20
C GLU A 74 3.85 32.52 14.54
N THR A 75 2.54 32.75 14.74
CA THR A 75 2.03 33.29 16.01
C THR A 75 2.14 32.32 17.17
N VAL A 76 2.07 31.01 16.95
CA VAL A 76 2.35 30.00 17.99
C VAL A 76 3.83 30.00 18.34
N ALA A 77 4.71 29.89 17.33
CA ALA A 77 6.16 29.89 17.54
C ALA A 77 6.66 31.18 18.19
N GLY A 78 6.12 32.33 17.77
CA GLY A 78 6.42 33.63 18.37
C GLY A 78 5.99 33.71 19.83
N ARG A 79 4.74 33.34 20.15
CA ARG A 79 4.23 33.33 21.54
C ARG A 79 5.04 32.41 22.44
N ASP A 80 5.36 31.20 21.97
CA ASP A 80 6.19 30.25 22.71
C ASP A 80 7.58 30.87 22.96
N ALA A 81 8.25 31.36 21.91
CA ALA A 81 9.58 31.96 22.01
C ALA A 81 9.61 33.18 22.94
N ASP A 82 8.61 34.06 22.89
CA ASP A 82 8.48 35.24 23.75
C ASP A 82 8.31 34.84 25.22
N THR A 83 7.47 33.83 25.47
CA THR A 83 7.23 33.34 26.83
C THR A 83 8.47 32.66 27.40
N VAL A 84 9.18 31.85 26.59
CA VAL A 84 10.45 31.24 26.99
C VAL A 84 11.49 32.32 27.29
N ALA A 85 11.64 33.32 26.42
CA ALA A 85 12.61 34.39 26.60
C ALA A 85 12.35 35.19 27.89
N ALA A 86 11.08 35.53 28.18
CA ALA A 86 10.70 36.25 29.39
C ALA A 86 10.95 35.44 30.68
N GLN A 87 10.71 34.13 30.67
CA GLN A 87 10.90 33.28 31.86
C GLN A 87 12.37 32.95 32.11
N VAL A 88 13.15 32.73 31.06
CA VAL A 88 14.59 32.49 31.17
C VAL A 88 15.31 33.71 31.76
N GLN A 89 14.84 34.94 31.46
CA GLN A 89 15.37 36.16 32.07
C GLN A 89 15.11 36.23 33.59
N ARG A 90 14.01 35.67 34.08
CA ARG A 90 13.64 35.65 35.51
C ARG A 90 14.39 34.59 36.33
N GLY A 91 15.24 33.76 35.69
CA GLY A 91 16.07 32.77 36.38
C GLY A 91 15.37 31.47 36.80
N SER A 92 14.04 31.36 36.64
CA SER A 92 13.23 30.21 37.08
C SER A 92 12.82 29.29 35.92
N TYR A 93 13.78 28.85 35.09
CA TYR A 93 13.48 28.07 33.89
C TYR A 93 14.14 26.69 33.90
N SER A 94 13.36 25.64 33.60
CA SER A 94 13.81 24.25 33.61
C SER A 94 13.60 23.57 32.26
N TYR A 95 14.42 22.56 31.97
CA TYR A 95 14.36 21.81 30.71
C TYR A 95 13.01 21.10 30.51
N ALA A 96 12.44 20.53 31.58
CA ALA A 96 11.13 19.89 31.54
C ALA A 96 10.00 20.85 31.16
N ARG A 97 10.11 22.13 31.54
CA ARG A 97 9.12 23.16 31.18
C ARG A 97 9.21 23.52 29.69
N LEU A 98 10.42 23.62 29.13
CA LEU A 98 10.60 23.83 27.68
C LEU A 98 9.88 22.76 26.86
N LEU A 99 10.08 21.48 27.19
CA LEU A 99 9.48 20.36 26.47
C LEU A 99 7.95 20.35 26.50
N ARG A 100 7.32 20.86 27.57
CA ARG A 100 5.85 20.91 27.69
C ARG A 100 5.25 22.16 27.05
N GLN A 101 6.02 23.24 26.96
CA GLN A 101 5.52 24.54 26.56
C GLN A 101 5.69 24.81 25.06
N THR A 102 6.75 24.30 24.43
CA THR A 102 7.04 24.61 23.03
C THR A 102 6.41 23.58 22.10
N TYR A 103 5.59 24.03 21.15
CA TYR A 103 5.02 23.14 20.12
C TYR A 103 6.03 22.80 19.02
N TYR A 104 6.89 23.76 18.66
CA TYR A 104 7.91 23.61 17.63
C TYR A 104 9.33 23.43 18.22
N PRO A 105 10.26 22.79 17.48
CA PRO A 105 11.67 22.71 17.87
C PRO A 105 12.25 24.07 18.26
N THR A 106 12.65 24.20 19.51
CA THR A 106 13.08 25.47 20.12
C THR A 106 14.42 25.29 20.83
N PHE A 107 15.34 26.22 20.61
CA PHE A 107 16.70 26.21 21.13
C PHE A 107 16.98 27.52 21.88
N VAL A 108 17.55 27.42 23.08
CA VAL A 108 17.81 28.57 23.96
C VAL A 108 19.31 28.70 24.20
N PHE A 109 19.85 29.86 23.85
CA PHE A 109 21.26 30.20 23.95
C PHE A 109 21.50 31.27 25.01
N GLN A 110 22.64 31.18 25.69
CA GLN A 110 23.14 32.17 26.64
C GLN A 110 24.55 32.60 26.21
N GLY A 111 24.72 33.86 25.78
CA GLY A 111 26.02 34.36 25.32
C GLY A 111 26.64 33.49 24.22
N GLY A 112 25.83 33.03 23.26
CA GLY A 112 26.25 32.16 22.14
C GLY A 112 26.39 30.67 22.48
N LYS A 113 26.27 30.26 23.75
CA LYS A 113 26.30 28.85 24.15
C LYS A 113 24.89 28.28 24.29
N LEU A 114 24.63 27.12 23.67
CA LEU A 114 23.36 26.42 23.79
C LEU A 114 23.17 25.92 25.23
N ARG A 115 22.02 26.23 25.84
CA ARG A 115 21.67 25.84 27.23
C ARG A 115 20.48 24.88 27.30
N TYR A 116 19.46 25.09 26.47
CA TYR A 116 18.26 24.24 26.44
C TYR A 116 17.83 23.98 24.99
N TRP A 117 17.20 22.83 24.74
CA TRP A 117 16.64 22.47 23.44
C TRP A 117 15.40 21.59 23.62
N SER A 118 14.38 21.74 22.77
CA SER A 118 13.17 20.91 22.83
C SER A 118 13.15 19.75 21.84
N SER A 119 14.13 19.67 20.93
CA SER A 119 14.23 18.63 19.92
C SER A 119 15.68 18.26 19.63
N ALA A 120 15.94 16.98 19.42
CA ALA A 120 17.23 16.46 18.96
C ALA A 120 17.28 16.27 17.42
N ALA A 121 16.20 16.59 16.71
CA ALA A 121 16.07 16.30 15.28
C ALA A 121 16.94 17.19 14.38
N MET A 122 17.44 18.32 14.89
CA MET A 122 18.24 19.27 14.13
C MET A 122 19.21 20.03 15.05
N ARG A 123 20.28 20.58 14.47
CA ARG A 123 21.25 21.44 15.15
C ARG A 123 21.24 22.84 14.53
N PRO A 124 21.06 23.92 15.32
CA PRO A 124 21.15 25.30 14.82
C PRO A 124 22.52 25.60 14.20
N SER A 125 22.54 26.33 13.08
CA SER A 125 23.78 26.84 12.47
C SER A 125 24.28 28.07 13.24
N PRO A 126 25.61 28.33 13.32
CA PRO A 126 26.14 29.58 13.87
C PRO A 126 25.54 30.84 13.20
N ASP A 127 25.24 30.76 11.90
CA ASP A 127 24.64 31.87 11.13
C ASP A 127 23.21 32.21 11.62
N ASP A 128 22.50 31.24 12.20
CA ASP A 128 21.15 31.44 12.72
C ASP A 128 21.11 32.39 13.91
N LEU A 129 22.23 32.50 14.65
CA LEU A 129 22.37 33.35 15.84
C LEU A 129 22.65 34.82 15.51
N VAL A 130 23.19 35.09 14.32
CA VAL A 130 23.64 36.42 13.88
C VAL A 130 22.55 37.16 13.10
N GLY A 131 21.59 36.43 12.50
CA GLY A 131 20.55 36.97 11.64
C GLY A 131 19.74 38.13 12.25
N ALA A 132 19.74 39.28 11.57
CA ALA A 132 19.05 40.51 11.98
C ALA A 132 17.50 40.46 11.93
N PRO A 133 16.82 39.69 11.06
CA PRO A 133 15.36 39.67 11.06
C PRO A 133 14.82 38.78 12.19
N PRO A 134 13.72 39.19 12.85
CA PRO A 134 13.03 38.36 13.84
C PRO A 134 12.45 37.08 13.23
N GLU A 135 12.19 37.09 11.92
CA GLU A 135 11.63 35.96 11.18
C GLU A 135 12.37 35.81 9.84
N THR A 136 12.87 34.61 9.53
CA THR A 136 13.58 34.34 8.28
C THR A 136 13.38 32.90 7.87
N ALA A 137 13.26 32.63 6.58
CA ALA A 137 13.26 31.26 6.10
C ALA A 137 14.71 30.77 5.92
N VAL A 138 15.00 29.56 6.43
CA VAL A 138 16.34 28.96 6.45
C VAL A 138 16.30 27.56 5.86
N GLU A 139 17.38 27.17 5.18
CA GLU A 139 17.57 25.84 4.64
C GLU A 139 18.60 25.07 5.47
N THR A 140 18.27 23.83 5.81
CA THR A 140 19.13 22.94 6.58
C THR A 140 19.18 21.58 5.89
N THR A 141 20.12 20.71 6.28
CA THR A 141 20.18 19.32 5.80
C THR A 141 18.90 18.52 6.09
N PHE A 142 18.08 18.96 7.04
CA PHE A 142 16.82 18.33 7.43
C PHE A 142 15.59 18.93 6.74
N GLY A 143 15.80 19.87 5.81
CA GLY A 143 14.77 20.56 5.05
C GLY A 143 14.72 22.08 5.31
N GLN A 144 13.59 22.68 4.97
CA GLN A 144 13.37 24.14 4.98
C GLN A 144 12.46 24.55 6.15
N PHE A 145 12.87 25.58 6.87
CA PHE A 145 12.23 26.02 8.11
C PHE A 145 11.99 27.54 8.10
N LEU A 146 10.93 27.97 8.77
CA LEU A 146 10.75 29.36 9.18
C LEU A 146 11.33 29.52 10.58
N LEU A 147 12.41 30.29 10.67
CA LEU A 147 13.12 30.58 11.91
C LEU A 147 12.57 31.84 12.56
N VAL A 148 12.07 31.69 13.79
CA VAL A 148 11.63 32.79 14.66
C VAL A 148 12.70 33.05 15.73
N ARG A 149 13.23 34.27 15.76
CA ARG A 149 14.28 34.71 16.68
C ARG A 149 13.70 35.66 17.72
N ARG A 150 14.04 35.42 18.99
CA ARG A 150 13.77 36.34 20.10
C ARG A 150 15.02 36.53 20.93
N ARG A 151 15.39 37.78 21.18
CA ARG A 151 16.58 38.13 21.97
C ARG A 151 16.16 38.96 23.17
N VAL A 152 16.55 38.52 24.36
CA VAL A 152 16.28 39.21 25.62
C VAL A 152 17.57 39.23 26.44
N GLY A 153 18.24 40.38 26.45
CA GLY A 153 19.55 40.55 27.09
C GLY A 153 20.60 39.59 26.54
N ARG A 154 21.17 38.75 27.42
CA ARG A 154 22.19 37.73 27.07
C ARG A 154 21.60 36.43 26.51
N TRP A 155 20.27 36.32 26.44
CA TRP A 155 19.57 35.13 26.01
C TRP A 155 19.02 35.29 24.59
N GLN A 156 19.13 34.23 23.80
CA GLN A 156 18.55 34.14 22.46
C GLN A 156 17.73 32.86 22.35
N VAL A 157 16.50 32.96 21.88
CA VAL A 157 15.59 31.85 21.64
C VAL A 157 15.36 31.73 20.14
N LEU A 158 15.61 30.54 19.60
CA LEU A 158 15.42 30.19 18.20
C LEU A 158 14.32 29.13 18.12
N ALA A 159 13.20 29.42 17.46
CA ALA A 159 12.14 28.45 17.19
C ALA A 159 12.08 28.15 15.69
N TYR A 160 12.11 26.87 15.33
CA TYR A 160 12.12 26.39 13.95
C TYR A 160 10.77 25.79 13.59
N VAL A 161 10.03 26.49 12.75
CA VAL A 161 8.75 26.04 12.22
C VAL A 161 9.03 25.26 10.92
N PRO A 162 8.79 23.94 10.87
CA PRO A 162 9.06 23.15 9.68
C PRO A 162 8.11 23.52 8.54
N LEU A 163 8.67 24.04 7.44
CA LEU A 163 7.94 24.27 6.20
C LEU A 163 8.00 23.02 5.32
N GLU A 164 9.18 22.41 5.19
CA GLU A 164 9.42 21.18 4.43
C GLU A 164 10.49 20.36 5.16
N ARG A 165 10.27 19.07 5.43
CA ARG A 165 11.27 18.19 6.05
C ARG A 165 11.77 17.14 5.06
N HIS A 166 13.09 17.00 4.98
CA HIS A 166 13.75 15.95 4.21
C HIS A 166 14.26 14.90 5.17
N TYR A 167 13.74 13.68 5.05
CA TYR A 167 14.28 12.51 5.72
C TYR A 167 15.17 11.81 4.69
N GLY A 168 16.48 11.66 4.95
CA GLY A 168 17.41 10.98 4.05
C GLY A 168 17.07 9.52 3.74
N ILE A 169 16.01 8.98 4.38
CA ILE A 169 15.44 7.67 4.15
C ILE A 169 13.93 7.84 3.93
N SER A 170 13.47 7.74 2.68
CA SER A 170 12.04 7.68 2.36
C SER A 170 11.57 6.22 2.33
N ASN A 171 10.64 5.82 3.19
CA ASN A 171 10.04 4.49 3.14
C ASN A 171 8.50 4.56 3.24
N ARG A 172 7.80 3.42 3.11
CA ARG A 172 6.33 3.38 3.12
C ARG A 172 5.70 3.94 4.40
N TYR A 173 6.46 3.99 5.50
CA TYR A 173 6.05 4.42 6.84
C TYR A 173 6.58 5.81 7.22
N LEU A 174 7.72 6.24 6.66
CA LEU A 174 8.30 7.57 6.75
C LEU A 174 8.18 8.25 5.38
N ARG A 175 7.09 9.00 5.22
CA ARG A 175 6.92 9.93 4.09
C ARG A 175 7.46 11.29 4.51
N GLU A 176 8.13 11.98 3.58
CA GLU A 176 8.40 13.41 3.69
C GLU A 176 7.08 14.15 3.99
N GLY A 177 7.08 15.06 4.98
CA GLY A 177 5.86 15.70 5.48
C GLY A 177 5.34 15.13 6.81
N GLY A 178 6.11 15.27 7.89
CA GLY A 178 5.80 14.76 9.23
C GLY A 178 4.58 15.40 9.91
N THR A 179 4.20 14.91 11.10
CA THR A 179 3.03 15.35 11.87
C THR A 179 3.05 16.82 12.30
N ALA A 180 4.23 17.45 12.37
CA ALA A 180 4.44 18.81 12.85
C ALA A 180 4.65 19.84 11.72
N ASP A 181 4.56 19.43 10.45
CA ASP A 181 4.83 20.29 9.30
C ASP A 181 3.64 21.21 9.01
N VAL A 182 3.90 22.49 8.72
CA VAL A 182 2.85 23.50 8.46
C VAL A 182 2.01 23.11 7.25
N PHE A 183 2.61 22.42 6.28
CA PHE A 183 1.99 21.98 5.04
C PHE A 183 1.65 20.47 5.01
N LYS A 184 1.42 19.86 6.18
CA LYS A 184 1.10 18.43 6.28
C LYS A 184 -0.02 18.01 5.32
N GLY A 185 0.26 16.99 4.49
CA GLY A 185 -0.69 16.45 3.50
C GLY A 185 -0.84 17.29 2.22
N LEU A 186 -0.03 18.34 2.05
CA LEU A 186 -0.01 19.19 0.87
C LEU A 186 1.22 18.88 0.02
N ARG A 187 1.06 18.71 -1.31
CA ARG A 187 2.19 18.52 -2.26
C ARG A 187 2.69 19.87 -2.76
N LEU A 188 3.40 20.56 -1.88
CA LEU A 188 3.92 21.90 -2.10
C LEU A 188 5.45 21.84 -1.98
N LYS A 189 6.15 22.53 -2.88
CA LYS A 189 7.60 22.73 -2.77
C LYS A 189 7.86 24.15 -2.32
N VAL A 190 8.64 24.31 -1.25
CA VAL A 190 9.03 25.63 -0.75
C VAL A 190 10.24 26.12 -1.56
N VAL A 191 10.22 27.40 -1.92
CA VAL A 191 11.24 28.06 -2.74
C VAL A 191 11.70 29.30 -2.00
N LEU A 192 12.95 29.27 -1.55
CA LEU A 192 13.57 30.38 -0.80
C LEU A 192 14.12 31.48 -1.72
N ASP A 193 14.18 31.23 -3.03
CA ASP A 193 14.67 32.19 -4.01
C ASP A 193 13.61 33.26 -4.34
N SER A 194 14.00 34.53 -4.18
CA SER A 194 13.16 35.71 -4.38
C SER A 194 13.04 36.16 -5.84
N VAL A 195 13.81 35.56 -6.76
CA VAL A 195 13.90 35.99 -8.16
C VAL A 195 12.61 35.73 -8.96
N ASN A 196 11.81 34.74 -8.56
CA ASN A 196 10.67 34.29 -9.35
C ASN A 196 9.35 34.99 -8.95
N ARG A 197 9.12 36.21 -9.48
CA ARG A 197 7.93 37.06 -9.20
C ARG A 197 6.57 36.44 -9.56
N GLN A 198 6.54 35.30 -10.26
CA GLN A 198 5.30 34.63 -10.67
C GLN A 198 4.74 33.65 -9.63
N LEU A 199 5.52 33.30 -8.60
CA LEU A 199 5.08 32.41 -7.53
C LEU A 199 4.41 33.19 -6.39
N PRO A 200 3.42 32.60 -5.70
CA PRO A 200 2.83 33.19 -4.50
C PRO A 200 3.90 33.34 -3.41
N ALA A 201 4.21 34.60 -3.07
CA ALA A 201 5.21 34.97 -2.09
C ALA A 201 4.58 35.21 -0.71
N PHE A 202 5.18 34.62 0.32
CA PHE A 202 4.86 34.85 1.73
C PHE A 202 5.80 35.91 2.29
N ARG A 203 5.23 36.87 3.00
CA ARG A 203 5.96 38.01 3.57
C ARG A 203 5.66 38.17 5.05
N ASP A 204 6.66 38.61 5.81
CA ASP A 204 6.55 39.03 7.20
C ASP A 204 5.63 40.27 7.31
N LYS A 205 5.18 40.60 8.53
CA LYS A 205 4.40 41.80 8.91
C LYS A 205 4.98 43.10 8.36
N ASN A 206 6.30 43.16 8.18
CA ASN A 206 7.02 44.31 7.61
C ASN A 206 7.14 44.28 6.08
N GLY A 207 6.46 43.36 5.39
CA GLY A 207 6.49 43.22 3.93
C GLY A 207 7.76 42.57 3.37
N ARG A 208 8.66 42.06 4.21
CA ARG A 208 9.88 41.35 3.81
C ARG A 208 9.57 39.95 3.29
N TYR A 209 10.24 39.53 2.23
CA TYR A 209 10.07 38.21 1.64
C TYR A 209 10.59 37.11 2.58
N LEU A 210 9.79 36.07 2.80
CA LEU A 210 10.18 34.88 3.56
C LEU A 210 10.46 33.73 2.60
N PHE A 211 9.45 33.30 1.84
CA PHE A 211 9.55 32.21 0.88
C PHE A 211 8.40 32.27 -0.13
N SER A 212 8.52 31.52 -1.22
CA SER A 212 7.45 31.27 -2.18
C SER A 212 7.08 29.80 -2.18
N ILE A 213 5.86 29.49 -2.62
CA ILE A 213 5.42 28.10 -2.78
C ILE A 213 5.22 27.80 -4.25
N ARG A 214 5.82 26.70 -4.73
CA ARG A 214 5.49 26.10 -6.02
C ARG A 214 4.61 24.88 -5.79
N GLN A 215 3.41 24.92 -6.36
CA GLN A 215 2.49 23.80 -6.33
C GLN A 215 2.96 22.73 -7.31
N GLN A 216 3.28 21.53 -6.82
CA GLN A 216 3.73 20.42 -7.67
C GLN A 216 2.56 19.63 -8.28
N ALA A 217 1.36 19.71 -7.68
CA ALA A 217 0.13 19.15 -8.23
C ALA A 217 -1.08 20.02 -7.82
N PRO A 218 -2.07 20.24 -8.70
CA PRO A 218 -3.28 20.98 -8.36
C PRO A 218 -3.96 20.32 -7.16
N TYR A 219 -4.06 21.08 -6.07
CA TYR A 219 -4.66 20.65 -4.82
C TYR A 219 -6.19 20.69 -4.97
N ARG A 220 -6.85 19.59 -4.63
CA ARG A 220 -8.26 19.33 -4.95
C ARG A 220 -9.24 19.59 -3.79
N LEU A 221 -8.78 20.08 -2.63
CA LEU A 221 -9.60 19.98 -1.41
C LEU A 221 -10.74 20.99 -1.31
N THR A 222 -10.64 22.16 -1.93
CA THR A 222 -11.67 23.20 -1.75
C THR A 222 -12.91 22.96 -2.64
N GLY A 223 -12.84 22.01 -3.57
CA GLY A 223 -13.94 21.64 -4.48
C GLY A 223 -14.37 20.16 -4.43
N GLN A 224 -13.85 19.34 -3.51
CA GLN A 224 -14.12 17.89 -3.48
C GLN A 224 -15.44 17.51 -2.82
N TYR A 225 -15.89 18.28 -1.82
CA TYR A 225 -17.07 17.91 -1.02
C TYR A 225 -18.38 18.03 -1.81
N VAL A 226 -18.52 19.05 -2.67
CA VAL A 226 -19.74 19.22 -3.47
C VAL A 226 -19.93 18.08 -4.48
N PRO A 227 -18.93 17.74 -5.34
CA PRO A 227 -18.99 16.57 -6.19
C PRO A 227 -19.19 15.27 -5.40
N LEU A 228 -18.54 15.10 -4.24
CA LEU A 228 -18.68 13.90 -3.41
C LEU A 228 -20.11 13.77 -2.84
N VAL A 229 -20.67 14.85 -2.31
CA VAL A 229 -22.04 14.88 -1.78
C VAL A 229 -23.05 14.64 -2.88
N LEU A 230 -22.87 15.25 -4.06
CA LEU A 230 -23.71 15.02 -5.23
C LEU A 230 -23.59 13.59 -5.75
N LEU A 231 -22.40 13.00 -5.75
CA LEU A 231 -22.19 11.61 -6.13
C LEU A 231 -22.87 10.65 -5.15
N LEU A 232 -22.74 10.90 -3.84
CA LEU A 232 -23.39 10.10 -2.79
C LEU A 232 -24.92 10.22 -2.86
N LEU A 233 -25.44 11.44 -2.99
CA LEU A 233 -26.86 11.69 -3.12
C LEU A 233 -27.42 11.08 -4.41
N GLY A 234 -26.69 11.21 -5.52
CA GLY A 234 -27.02 10.60 -6.81
C GLY A 234 -27.05 9.08 -6.73
N GLY A 235 -26.04 8.46 -6.10
CA GLY A 235 -25.99 7.03 -5.85
C GLY A 235 -27.14 6.53 -4.97
N LEU A 236 -27.47 7.25 -3.90
CA LEU A 236 -28.58 6.92 -3.01
C LEU A 236 -29.92 7.01 -3.75
N CYS A 237 -30.14 8.08 -4.51
CA CYS A 237 -31.36 8.26 -5.31
C CYS A 237 -31.48 7.20 -6.41
N TYR A 238 -30.36 6.84 -7.06
CA TYR A 238 -30.29 5.80 -8.07
C TYR A 238 -30.71 4.44 -7.47
N ALA A 239 -30.10 4.06 -6.35
CA ALA A 239 -30.43 2.82 -5.65
C ALA A 239 -31.90 2.81 -5.18
N ALA A 240 -32.36 3.89 -4.55
CA ALA A 240 -33.72 4.01 -4.06
C ALA A 240 -34.77 3.97 -5.19
N GLY A 241 -34.48 4.60 -6.34
CA GLY A 241 -35.34 4.59 -7.52
C GLY A 241 -35.51 3.18 -8.10
N TRP A 242 -34.40 2.45 -8.28
CA TRP A 242 -34.44 1.08 -8.78
C TRP A 242 -35.04 0.09 -7.78
N VAL A 243 -34.75 0.23 -6.49
CA VAL A 243 -35.42 -0.56 -5.43
C VAL A 243 -36.92 -0.29 -5.42
N GLY A 244 -37.35 0.98 -5.58
CA GLY A 244 -38.76 1.33 -5.66
C GLY A 244 -39.49 0.72 -6.86
N LEU A 245 -38.84 0.67 -8.03
CA LEU A 245 -39.35 -0.04 -9.21
C LEU A 245 -39.39 -1.55 -9.00
N ALA A 246 -38.32 -2.13 -8.44
CA ALA A 246 -38.26 -3.55 -8.12
C ALA A 246 -39.38 -3.96 -7.17
N LEU A 247 -39.62 -3.18 -6.10
CA LEU A 247 -40.71 -3.41 -5.16
C LEU A 247 -42.10 -3.29 -5.81
N ARG A 248 -42.29 -2.37 -6.77
CA ARG A 248 -43.53 -2.29 -7.56
C ARG A 248 -43.77 -3.56 -8.38
N TYR A 249 -42.75 -4.02 -9.12
CA TYR A 249 -42.85 -5.26 -9.88
C TYR A 249 -43.03 -6.49 -8.98
N TRP A 250 -42.39 -6.49 -7.79
CA TRP A 250 -42.54 -7.54 -6.80
C TRP A 250 -43.97 -7.64 -6.29
N ARG A 251 -44.56 -6.51 -5.90
CA ARG A 251 -45.97 -6.42 -5.46
C ARG A 251 -46.95 -6.77 -6.57
N ALA A 252 -46.63 -6.45 -7.82
CA ALA A 252 -47.41 -6.84 -9.00
C ALA A 252 -47.25 -8.33 -9.38
N GLY A 253 -46.54 -9.13 -8.58
CA GLY A 253 -46.31 -10.56 -8.83
C GLY A 253 -45.28 -10.86 -9.92
N ARG A 254 -44.73 -9.84 -10.58
CA ARG A 254 -43.72 -9.96 -11.65
C ARG A 254 -42.31 -10.05 -11.06
N VAL A 255 -42.02 -11.15 -10.36
CA VAL A 255 -40.75 -11.32 -9.63
C VAL A 255 -39.52 -11.32 -10.54
N GLY A 256 -39.59 -11.91 -11.72
CA GLY A 256 -38.49 -11.85 -12.69
C GLY A 256 -38.16 -10.41 -13.10
N ALA A 257 -39.18 -9.62 -13.42
CA ALA A 257 -39.02 -8.20 -13.73
C ALA A 257 -38.47 -7.43 -12.52
N ALA A 258 -38.96 -7.70 -11.30
CA ALA A 258 -38.47 -7.07 -10.07
C ALA A 258 -36.98 -7.26 -9.87
N LEU A 259 -36.49 -8.50 -10.04
CA LEU A 259 -35.08 -8.83 -9.86
C LEU A 259 -34.22 -8.32 -11.02
N ALA A 260 -34.73 -8.37 -12.26
CA ALA A 260 -34.05 -7.76 -13.40
C ALA A 260 -33.88 -6.24 -13.20
N THR A 261 -34.90 -5.54 -12.70
CA THR A 261 -34.82 -4.12 -12.37
C THR A 261 -33.96 -3.81 -11.15
N LEU A 262 -33.64 -4.80 -10.32
CA LEU A 262 -32.73 -4.63 -9.18
C LEU A 262 -31.27 -4.87 -9.60
N ALA A 263 -31.00 -5.97 -10.30
CA ALA A 263 -29.64 -6.38 -10.67
C ALA A 263 -29.13 -5.72 -11.95
N GLY A 264 -29.96 -5.62 -12.99
CA GLY A 264 -29.56 -5.12 -14.31
C GLY A 264 -28.97 -3.71 -14.28
N PRO A 265 -29.66 -2.71 -13.68
CA PRO A 265 -29.15 -1.36 -13.57
C PRO A 265 -27.85 -1.26 -12.76
N LEU A 266 -27.73 -2.03 -11.67
CA LEU A 266 -26.50 -2.08 -10.89
C LEU A 266 -25.31 -2.64 -11.69
N LEU A 267 -25.54 -3.68 -12.51
CA LEU A 267 -24.53 -4.23 -13.42
C LEU A 267 -24.16 -3.24 -14.54
N LEU A 268 -25.14 -2.53 -15.11
CA LEU A 268 -24.89 -1.49 -16.12
C LEU A 268 -24.11 -0.32 -15.55
N LEU A 269 -24.50 0.17 -14.37
CA LEU A 269 -23.76 1.21 -13.66
C LEU A 269 -22.34 0.71 -13.34
N ARG A 270 -22.19 -0.55 -12.95
CA ARG A 270 -20.87 -1.14 -12.70
C ARG A 270 -19.99 -1.17 -13.94
N GLY A 271 -20.53 -1.61 -15.08
CA GLY A 271 -19.82 -1.61 -16.37
C GLY A 271 -19.39 -0.21 -16.78
N ALA A 272 -20.28 0.78 -16.63
CA ALA A 272 -19.99 2.19 -16.84
C ALA A 272 -18.85 2.70 -15.93
N LEU A 273 -18.93 2.42 -14.63
CA LEU A 273 -17.90 2.85 -13.67
C LEU A 273 -16.53 2.24 -13.99
N LEU A 274 -16.50 0.94 -14.34
CA LEU A 274 -15.27 0.23 -14.68
C LEU A 274 -14.66 0.74 -16.00
N TYR A 275 -15.49 0.99 -17.02
CA TYR A 275 -15.04 1.53 -18.32
C TYR A 275 -14.44 2.93 -18.20
N TRP A 276 -15.02 3.80 -17.36
CA TRP A 276 -14.52 5.17 -17.13
C TRP A 276 -13.53 5.31 -15.96
N GLY A 277 -13.13 4.21 -15.31
CA GLY A 277 -12.24 4.24 -14.15
C GLY A 277 -12.77 5.06 -12.97
N LEU A 278 -14.10 5.13 -12.83
CA LEU A 278 -14.82 5.85 -11.78
C LEU A 278 -15.04 4.92 -10.56
N PRO A 279 -14.96 5.42 -9.32
CA PRO A 279 -14.84 6.83 -8.92
C PRO A 279 -13.39 7.34 -8.78
N PHE A 280 -12.37 6.50 -8.93
CA PHE A 280 -10.97 6.87 -8.71
C PHE A 280 -10.53 8.09 -9.54
N SER A 281 -10.98 8.18 -10.80
CA SER A 281 -10.67 9.30 -11.68
C SER A 281 -11.23 10.66 -11.20
N LEU A 282 -12.32 10.65 -10.42
CA LEU A 282 -12.93 11.85 -9.84
C LEU A 282 -12.42 12.14 -8.43
N ILE A 283 -12.28 11.11 -7.58
CA ILE A 283 -12.01 11.24 -6.15
C ILE A 283 -10.98 10.18 -5.74
N GLU A 284 -9.84 10.62 -5.19
CA GLU A 284 -8.80 9.76 -4.61
C GLU A 284 -9.26 9.20 -3.26
N LEU A 285 -10.25 8.30 -3.28
CA LEU A 285 -10.65 7.53 -2.11
C LEU A 285 -9.63 6.40 -1.87
N PRO A 286 -9.04 6.28 -0.66
CA PRO A 286 -8.05 5.24 -0.37
C PRO A 286 -8.52 3.81 -0.64
N LEU A 287 -9.82 3.55 -0.51
CA LEU A 287 -10.42 2.23 -0.77
C LEU A 287 -10.43 1.88 -2.28
N PHE A 288 -10.45 2.90 -3.13
CA PHE A 288 -10.43 2.76 -4.59
C PHE A 288 -9.04 3.03 -5.19
N ASP A 289 -7.99 3.13 -4.37
CA ASP A 289 -6.62 3.32 -4.83
C ASP A 289 -5.99 1.98 -5.23
N PRO A 290 -5.64 1.77 -6.52
CA PRO A 290 -4.99 0.54 -6.99
C PRO A 290 -3.65 0.27 -6.32
N ARG A 291 -3.00 1.28 -5.71
CA ARG A 291 -1.72 1.11 -4.99
C ARG A 291 -1.88 0.42 -3.64
N VAL A 292 -3.09 0.42 -3.09
CA VAL A 292 -3.42 -0.26 -1.82
C VAL A 292 -3.72 -1.73 -2.08
N TYR A 293 -4.43 -2.02 -3.17
CA TYR A 293 -4.79 -3.37 -3.57
C TYR A 293 -4.99 -3.43 -5.09
N ALA A 294 -4.15 -4.20 -5.78
CA ALA A 294 -4.30 -4.52 -7.20
C ALA A 294 -4.30 -6.04 -7.37
N ALA A 295 -5.48 -6.65 -7.40
CA ALA A 295 -5.61 -8.10 -7.54
C ALA A 295 -5.90 -8.55 -8.98
N SER A 296 -6.79 -7.86 -9.70
CA SER A 296 -7.19 -8.32 -11.04
C SER A 296 -7.77 -7.20 -11.93
N ARG A 297 -7.90 -7.48 -13.23
CA ARG A 297 -8.55 -6.56 -14.20
C ARG A 297 -10.01 -6.25 -13.86
N LEU A 298 -10.71 -7.18 -13.20
CA LEU A 298 -12.12 -7.04 -12.82
C LEU A 298 -12.30 -6.30 -11.49
N SER A 299 -11.28 -6.32 -10.62
CA SER A 299 -11.24 -5.64 -9.32
C SER A 299 -9.92 -4.89 -9.16
N PRO A 300 -9.73 -3.74 -9.86
CA PRO A 300 -8.49 -2.99 -9.84
C PRO A 300 -8.22 -2.30 -8.49
N SER A 301 -9.22 -2.22 -7.61
CA SER A 301 -9.10 -1.71 -6.24
C SER A 301 -9.85 -2.58 -5.24
N LEU A 302 -9.64 -2.33 -3.94
CA LEU A 302 -10.34 -3.06 -2.87
C LEU A 302 -11.84 -2.73 -2.84
N GLY A 303 -12.20 -1.47 -3.08
CA GLY A 303 -13.59 -1.04 -3.20
C GLY A 303 -14.29 -1.71 -4.38
N ASP A 304 -13.57 -1.91 -5.48
CA ASP A 304 -14.07 -2.65 -6.63
C ASP A 304 -14.36 -4.12 -6.32
N LEU A 305 -13.48 -4.76 -5.55
CA LEU A 305 -13.68 -6.12 -5.08
C LEU A 305 -14.94 -6.25 -4.21
N LEU A 306 -15.12 -5.33 -3.25
CA LEU A 306 -16.32 -5.30 -2.38
C LEU A 306 -17.61 -5.12 -3.18
N LEU A 307 -17.60 -4.23 -4.17
CA LEU A 307 -18.77 -4.02 -5.04
C LEU A 307 -19.07 -5.26 -5.87
N ASN A 308 -18.06 -5.88 -6.47
CA ASN A 308 -18.23 -7.12 -7.22
C ASN A 308 -18.76 -8.25 -6.33
N ALA A 309 -18.25 -8.37 -5.10
CA ALA A 309 -18.72 -9.34 -4.11
C ALA A 309 -20.20 -9.12 -3.75
N GLY A 310 -20.59 -7.88 -3.45
CA GLY A 310 -21.98 -7.54 -3.16
C GLY A 310 -22.92 -7.81 -4.33
N LEU A 311 -22.49 -7.51 -5.56
CA LEU A 311 -23.28 -7.77 -6.77
C LEU A 311 -23.43 -9.26 -7.04
N ALA A 312 -22.34 -10.03 -6.93
CA ALA A 312 -22.38 -11.48 -7.09
C ALA A 312 -23.29 -12.14 -6.06
N PHE A 313 -23.18 -11.73 -4.79
CA PHE A 313 -24.04 -12.22 -3.70
C PHE A 313 -25.51 -11.87 -3.93
N GLY A 314 -25.79 -10.62 -4.32
CA GLY A 314 -27.14 -10.17 -4.65
C GLY A 314 -27.75 -10.92 -5.84
N ALA A 315 -26.97 -11.14 -6.90
CA ALA A 315 -27.39 -11.90 -8.08
C ALA A 315 -27.65 -13.38 -7.75
N ALA A 316 -26.77 -14.01 -6.95
CA ALA A 316 -26.94 -15.39 -6.49
C ALA A 316 -28.20 -15.51 -5.60
N GLY A 317 -28.40 -14.59 -4.66
CA GLY A 317 -29.60 -14.53 -3.82
C GLY A 317 -30.88 -14.33 -4.62
N ALA A 318 -30.87 -13.41 -5.59
CA ALA A 318 -31.99 -13.19 -6.52
C ALA A 318 -32.30 -14.47 -7.33
N GLY A 319 -31.26 -15.14 -7.85
CA GLY A 319 -31.37 -16.44 -8.50
C GLY A 319 -31.99 -17.51 -7.59
N GLY A 320 -31.55 -17.57 -6.32
CA GLY A 320 -32.11 -18.49 -5.33
C GLY A 320 -33.59 -18.22 -5.02
N VAL A 321 -33.99 -16.96 -4.93
CA VAL A 321 -35.39 -16.58 -4.73
C VAL A 321 -36.26 -17.00 -5.92
N LEU A 322 -35.79 -16.77 -7.16
CA LEU A 322 -36.48 -17.23 -8.36
C LEU A 322 -36.56 -18.75 -8.41
N TRP A 323 -35.49 -19.43 -8.02
CA TRP A 323 -35.40 -20.88 -7.98
C TRP A 323 -36.48 -21.50 -7.10
N VAL A 324 -36.60 -21.01 -5.86
CA VAL A 324 -37.59 -21.48 -4.89
C VAL A 324 -39.01 -21.15 -5.37
N ARG A 325 -39.26 -19.91 -5.83
CA ARG A 325 -40.59 -19.48 -6.25
C ARG A 325 -41.08 -20.20 -7.51
N ALA A 326 -40.20 -20.40 -8.50
CA ALA A 326 -40.51 -21.15 -9.71
C ALA A 326 -40.58 -22.67 -9.45
N ARG A 327 -40.25 -23.12 -8.24
CA ARG A 327 -40.18 -24.53 -7.84
C ARG A 327 -39.34 -25.33 -8.84
N VAL A 328 -38.19 -24.77 -9.25
CA VAL A 328 -37.37 -25.32 -10.35
C VAL A 328 -37.08 -26.79 -10.11
N ALA A 329 -36.56 -27.14 -8.93
CA ALA A 329 -36.26 -28.53 -8.55
C ALA A 329 -37.46 -29.49 -8.69
N ALA A 330 -38.68 -29.03 -8.39
CA ALA A 330 -39.88 -29.86 -8.52
C ALA A 330 -40.37 -30.01 -9.98
N ARG A 331 -40.00 -29.06 -10.86
CA ARG A 331 -40.37 -29.07 -12.29
C ARG A 331 -39.35 -29.80 -13.17
N VAL A 332 -38.19 -30.16 -12.64
CA VAL A 332 -37.17 -30.92 -13.37
C VAL A 332 -37.75 -32.26 -13.82
N ARG A 333 -37.76 -32.49 -15.13
CA ARG A 333 -38.10 -33.79 -15.72
C ARG A 333 -36.84 -34.65 -15.74
N ALA A 334 -36.67 -35.47 -14.72
CA ALA A 334 -35.53 -36.37 -14.63
C ALA A 334 -35.52 -37.39 -15.79
N PRO A 335 -34.41 -37.51 -16.54
CA PRO A 335 -34.31 -38.44 -17.66
C PRO A 335 -34.42 -39.89 -17.19
N ARG A 336 -35.15 -40.70 -17.95
CA ARG A 336 -35.32 -42.15 -17.70
C ARG A 336 -34.39 -43.02 -18.54
N THR A 337 -33.85 -42.50 -19.63
CA THR A 337 -32.91 -43.21 -20.49
C THR A 337 -31.48 -43.06 -19.96
N LEU A 338 -30.68 -44.12 -20.08
CA LEU A 338 -29.27 -44.11 -19.65
C LEU A 338 -28.48 -42.98 -20.34
N ARG A 339 -28.66 -42.79 -21.65
CA ARG A 339 -28.03 -41.70 -22.41
C ARG A 339 -28.41 -40.31 -21.87
N GLY A 340 -29.68 -40.11 -21.52
CA GLY A 340 -30.16 -38.86 -20.94
C GLY A 340 -29.65 -38.63 -19.51
N GLN A 341 -29.48 -39.69 -18.72
CA GLN A 341 -28.89 -39.60 -17.38
C GLN A 341 -27.41 -39.22 -17.46
N ILE A 342 -26.65 -39.85 -18.36
CA ILE A 342 -25.24 -39.53 -18.58
C ILE A 342 -25.06 -38.08 -19.03
N SER A 343 -25.86 -37.59 -19.99
CA SER A 343 -25.74 -36.22 -20.48
C SER A 343 -26.05 -35.18 -19.40
N VAL A 344 -27.07 -35.43 -18.57
CA VAL A 344 -27.41 -34.54 -17.44
C VAL A 344 -26.35 -34.57 -16.35
N VAL A 345 -25.80 -35.75 -16.02
CA VAL A 345 -24.70 -35.87 -15.06
C VAL A 345 -23.45 -35.15 -15.56
N ALA A 346 -23.08 -35.32 -16.83
CA ALA A 346 -21.94 -34.63 -17.43
C ALA A 346 -22.14 -33.10 -17.43
N GLY A 347 -23.34 -32.62 -17.79
CA GLY A 347 -23.67 -31.20 -17.77
C GLY A 347 -23.64 -30.62 -16.35
N LEU A 348 -24.17 -31.34 -15.35
CA LEU A 348 -24.09 -30.93 -13.95
C LEU A 348 -22.65 -30.93 -13.43
N ALA A 349 -21.88 -31.98 -13.70
CA ALA A 349 -20.48 -32.06 -13.32
C ALA A 349 -19.68 -30.90 -13.92
N LEU A 350 -19.94 -30.54 -15.18
CA LEU A 350 -19.33 -29.37 -15.82
C LEU A 350 -19.72 -28.06 -15.14
N LEU A 351 -21.00 -27.87 -14.78
CA LEU A 351 -21.45 -26.67 -14.07
C LEU A 351 -20.82 -26.55 -12.67
N PHE A 352 -20.77 -27.65 -11.92
CA PHE A 352 -20.07 -27.71 -10.64
C PHE A 352 -18.57 -27.40 -10.79
N TRP A 353 -17.93 -27.96 -11.83
CA TRP A 353 -16.53 -27.73 -12.13
C TRP A 353 -16.25 -26.26 -12.45
N VAL A 354 -17.02 -25.65 -13.34
CA VAL A 354 -16.88 -24.23 -13.70
C VAL A 354 -17.04 -23.34 -12.46
N LEU A 355 -18.03 -23.63 -11.61
CA LEU A 355 -18.25 -22.85 -10.39
C LEU A 355 -17.09 -23.00 -9.39
N LEU A 356 -16.52 -24.21 -9.27
CA LEU A 356 -15.36 -24.47 -8.43
C LEU A 356 -14.09 -23.79 -8.96
N GLN A 357 -13.90 -23.75 -10.29
CA GLN A 357 -12.80 -23.03 -10.92
C GLN A 357 -12.89 -21.52 -10.70
N MET A 358 -14.09 -20.95 -10.79
CA MET A 358 -14.32 -19.54 -10.48
C MET A 358 -13.98 -19.24 -9.01
N LEU A 359 -14.42 -20.08 -8.07
CA LEU A 359 -14.07 -19.96 -6.66
C LEU A 359 -12.55 -20.04 -6.43
N TYR A 360 -11.89 -21.04 -7.03
CA TYR A 360 -10.44 -21.23 -6.94
C TYR A 360 -9.66 -20.03 -7.50
N GLY A 361 -10.07 -19.52 -8.66
CA GLY A 361 -9.46 -18.36 -9.31
C GLY A 361 -9.61 -17.09 -8.47
N ASP A 362 -10.79 -16.84 -7.91
CA ASP A 362 -11.03 -15.69 -7.02
C ASP A 362 -10.17 -15.77 -5.76
N TYR A 363 -10.06 -16.94 -5.14
CA TYR A 363 -9.18 -17.14 -3.99
C TYR A 363 -7.71 -16.91 -4.34
N THR A 364 -7.27 -17.39 -5.51
CA THR A 364 -5.89 -17.18 -5.96
C THR A 364 -5.61 -15.70 -6.18
N ASN A 365 -6.53 -14.95 -6.81
CA ASN A 365 -6.39 -13.52 -7.02
C ASN A 365 -6.34 -12.74 -5.70
N VAL A 366 -7.17 -13.10 -4.72
CA VAL A 366 -7.20 -12.42 -3.43
C VAL A 366 -5.95 -12.72 -2.60
N LEU A 367 -5.59 -13.99 -2.49
CA LEU A 367 -4.53 -14.47 -1.60
C LEU A 367 -3.11 -14.23 -2.15
N SER A 368 -2.95 -14.08 -3.47
CA SER A 368 -1.64 -13.77 -4.10
C SER A 368 -1.19 -12.32 -3.90
N SER A 369 -2.04 -11.44 -3.38
CA SER A 369 -1.73 -10.02 -3.28
C SER A 369 -0.70 -9.72 -2.17
N ASN A 370 0.55 -9.50 -2.55
CA ASN A 370 1.65 -9.16 -1.60
C ASN A 370 1.45 -7.84 -0.86
N GLN A 371 0.58 -6.96 -1.35
CA GLN A 371 0.34 -5.65 -0.75
C GLN A 371 -0.52 -5.74 0.53
N LEU A 372 -1.40 -6.74 0.61
CA LEU A 372 -2.43 -6.84 1.64
C LEU A 372 -2.63 -8.31 2.04
N SER A 373 -1.67 -8.85 2.79
CA SER A 373 -1.74 -10.23 3.28
C SER A 373 -2.80 -10.39 4.38
N LEU A 374 -3.59 -11.46 4.28
CA LEU A 374 -4.49 -11.95 5.34
C LEU A 374 -3.75 -12.84 6.36
N ASP A 375 -2.48 -13.15 6.12
CA ASP A 375 -1.63 -13.90 7.02
C ASP A 375 -1.34 -13.09 8.30
N VAL A 376 -1.85 -13.58 9.43
CA VAL A 376 -1.70 -12.98 10.76
C VAL A 376 -0.26 -13.10 11.26
N THR A 377 0.51 -14.08 10.77
CA THR A 377 1.91 -14.28 11.17
C THR A 377 2.84 -13.22 10.59
N ARG A 378 2.48 -12.62 9.44
CA ARG A 378 3.27 -11.58 8.76
C ARG A 378 3.03 -10.16 9.29
N GLY A 379 2.01 -9.92 10.10
CA GLY A 379 1.83 -8.60 10.71
C GLY A 379 0.61 -8.46 11.62
N LEU A 380 0.83 -7.86 12.79
CA LEU A 380 -0.13 -7.71 13.89
C LEU A 380 -1.26 -6.65 13.71
N PRO A 381 -1.13 -5.54 12.97
CA PRO A 381 -2.19 -4.54 12.97
C PRO A 381 -3.37 -4.94 12.08
N VAL A 382 -4.54 -5.15 12.69
CA VAL A 382 -5.82 -5.27 11.97
C VAL A 382 -6.19 -3.90 11.43
N THR A 383 -5.88 -3.64 10.15
CA THR A 383 -6.25 -2.40 9.48
C THR A 383 -7.66 -2.52 8.88
N GLY A 384 -8.37 -1.40 8.74
CA GLY A 384 -9.69 -1.38 8.10
C GLY A 384 -9.69 -1.99 6.68
N PHE A 385 -8.58 -1.90 5.96
CA PHE A 385 -8.41 -2.53 4.64
C PHE A 385 -8.34 -4.06 4.72
N ARG A 386 -7.70 -4.64 5.74
CA ARG A 386 -7.69 -6.11 5.94
C ARG A 386 -9.08 -6.64 6.27
N LEU A 387 -9.83 -5.91 7.09
CA LEU A 387 -11.23 -6.23 7.38
C LEU A 387 -12.12 -6.12 6.14
N ALA A 388 -11.93 -5.09 5.32
CA ALA A 388 -12.63 -4.93 4.05
C ALA A 388 -12.29 -6.08 3.06
N LEU A 389 -11.04 -6.51 2.99
CA LEU A 389 -10.63 -7.65 2.16
C LEU A 389 -11.25 -8.97 2.65
N ALA A 390 -11.21 -9.21 3.96
CA ALA A 390 -11.86 -10.38 4.57
C ALA A 390 -13.37 -10.38 4.34
N LEU A 391 -14.02 -9.23 4.49
CA LEU A 391 -15.46 -9.07 4.19
C LEU A 391 -15.76 -9.37 2.72
N ALA A 392 -14.96 -8.83 1.79
CA ALA A 392 -15.14 -9.09 0.37
C ALA A 392 -15.02 -10.59 0.05
N LEU A 393 -14.03 -11.26 0.64
CA LEU A 393 -13.85 -12.70 0.51
C LEU A 393 -15.06 -13.48 1.03
N VAL A 394 -15.53 -13.19 2.25
CA VAL A 394 -16.69 -13.88 2.86
C VAL A 394 -17.96 -13.67 2.03
N VAL A 395 -18.23 -12.45 1.58
CA VAL A 395 -19.41 -12.13 0.77
C VAL A 395 -19.35 -12.85 -0.58
N GLN A 396 -18.18 -12.85 -1.23
CA GLN A 396 -17.96 -13.53 -2.50
C GLN A 396 -18.11 -15.05 -2.36
N THR A 397 -17.51 -15.66 -1.32
CA THR A 397 -17.69 -17.08 -1.00
C THR A 397 -19.17 -17.40 -0.79
N GLY A 398 -19.91 -16.55 -0.08
CA GLY A 398 -21.35 -16.71 0.12
C GLY A 398 -22.13 -16.80 -1.20
N ALA A 399 -21.75 -16.04 -2.23
CA ALA A 399 -22.37 -16.10 -3.55
C ALA A 399 -22.18 -17.48 -4.20
N TYR A 400 -20.95 -18.01 -4.14
CA TYR A 400 -20.63 -19.36 -4.63
C TYR A 400 -21.35 -20.45 -3.85
N LEU A 401 -21.46 -20.33 -2.52
CA LEU A 401 -22.19 -21.30 -1.70
C LEU A 401 -23.67 -21.39 -2.09
N ILE A 402 -24.30 -20.25 -2.41
CA ILE A 402 -25.68 -20.25 -2.94
C ILE A 402 -25.71 -20.99 -4.28
N GLY A 403 -24.77 -20.72 -5.20
CA GLY A 403 -24.67 -21.42 -6.47
C GLY A 403 -24.54 -22.94 -6.31
N PHE A 404 -23.62 -23.40 -5.46
CA PHE A 404 -23.44 -24.82 -5.16
C PHE A 404 -24.68 -25.43 -4.51
N PHE A 405 -25.34 -24.72 -3.58
CA PHE A 405 -26.59 -25.16 -2.99
C PHE A 405 -27.68 -25.41 -4.04
N LEU A 406 -27.85 -24.49 -5.00
CA LEU A 406 -28.82 -24.63 -6.08
C LEU A 406 -28.47 -25.79 -7.03
N LEU A 407 -27.19 -25.97 -7.35
CA LEU A 407 -26.72 -27.09 -8.16
C LEU A 407 -26.91 -28.44 -7.46
N THR A 408 -26.72 -28.52 -6.14
CA THR A 408 -26.98 -29.73 -5.37
C THR A 408 -28.45 -30.10 -5.40
N GLN A 409 -29.35 -29.13 -5.25
CA GLN A 409 -30.80 -29.33 -5.39
C GLN A 409 -31.18 -29.82 -6.80
N LEU A 410 -30.55 -29.26 -7.83
CA LEU A 410 -30.77 -29.66 -9.22
C LEU A 410 -30.27 -31.09 -9.48
N ALA A 411 -29.10 -31.45 -8.95
CA ALA A 411 -28.52 -32.76 -9.10
C ALA A 411 -29.37 -33.86 -8.46
N ASP A 412 -29.87 -33.65 -7.24
CA ASP A 412 -30.78 -34.59 -6.58
C ASP A 412 -32.09 -34.75 -7.38
N ALA A 413 -32.69 -33.63 -7.82
CA ALA A 413 -33.91 -33.66 -8.63
C ALA A 413 -33.73 -34.39 -9.97
N ALA A 414 -32.59 -34.21 -10.64
CA ALA A 414 -32.27 -34.83 -11.92
C ALA A 414 -31.96 -36.34 -11.79
N MET A 415 -31.38 -36.76 -10.67
CA MET A 415 -30.91 -38.14 -10.46
C MET A 415 -31.87 -39.03 -9.67
N ARG A 416 -33.08 -38.54 -9.36
CA ARG A 416 -34.11 -39.25 -8.57
C ARG A 416 -34.49 -40.67 -9.00
N HIS A 417 -34.21 -41.06 -10.25
CA HIS A 417 -34.52 -42.40 -10.78
C HIS A 417 -33.33 -43.36 -10.74
N VAL A 418 -32.13 -42.88 -10.41
CA VAL A 418 -30.94 -43.72 -10.32
C VAL A 418 -30.80 -44.24 -8.89
N SER A 419 -30.49 -45.52 -8.75
CA SER A 419 -30.36 -46.15 -7.43
C SER A 419 -29.19 -45.53 -6.65
N GLU A 420 -29.44 -45.12 -5.40
CA GLU A 420 -28.40 -44.67 -4.47
C GLU A 420 -27.37 -45.77 -4.19
N ALA A 421 -27.78 -47.04 -4.25
CA ALA A 421 -26.87 -48.18 -4.11
C ALA A 421 -25.83 -48.26 -5.24
N PHE A 422 -26.09 -47.62 -6.38
CA PHE A 422 -25.13 -47.48 -7.47
C PHE A 422 -24.40 -46.12 -7.42
N LEU A 423 -25.12 -45.03 -7.17
CA LEU A 423 -24.55 -43.68 -7.20
C LEU A 423 -23.53 -43.41 -6.10
N LEU A 424 -23.79 -43.86 -4.87
CA LEU A 424 -22.88 -43.67 -3.76
C LEU A 424 -21.51 -44.33 -4.02
N PRO A 425 -21.41 -45.64 -4.31
CA PRO A 425 -20.12 -46.26 -4.60
C PRO A 425 -19.49 -45.68 -5.87
N ALA A 426 -20.27 -45.39 -6.92
CA ALA A 426 -19.72 -44.79 -8.13
C ALA A 426 -19.06 -43.43 -7.86
N THR A 427 -19.71 -42.55 -7.08
CA THR A 427 -19.14 -41.23 -6.72
C THR A 427 -17.97 -41.34 -5.74
N ALA A 428 -18.02 -42.27 -4.79
CA ALA A 428 -16.93 -42.53 -3.84
C ALA A 428 -15.67 -43.11 -4.52
N ILE A 429 -15.84 -44.08 -5.43
CA ILE A 429 -14.74 -44.64 -6.24
C ILE A 429 -14.14 -43.56 -7.14
N THR A 430 -14.99 -42.76 -7.80
CA THR A 430 -14.51 -41.63 -8.62
C THR A 430 -13.71 -40.66 -7.79
N ALA A 431 -14.17 -40.32 -6.58
CA ALA A 431 -13.45 -39.44 -5.66
C ALA A 431 -12.08 -40.01 -5.27
N ALA A 432 -12.02 -41.29 -4.88
CA ALA A 432 -10.77 -41.95 -4.50
C ALA A 432 -9.75 -42.01 -5.65
N VAL A 433 -10.20 -42.39 -6.86
CA VAL A 433 -9.33 -42.48 -8.04
C VAL A 433 -8.80 -41.11 -8.42
N VAL A 434 -9.66 -40.11 -8.52
CA VAL A 434 -9.28 -38.76 -8.96
C VAL A 434 -8.40 -38.05 -7.92
N LEU A 435 -8.69 -38.21 -6.63
CA LEU A 435 -7.81 -37.72 -5.56
C LEU A 435 -6.46 -38.44 -5.58
N GLY A 436 -6.44 -39.76 -5.77
CA GLY A 436 -5.21 -40.54 -5.89
C GLY A 436 -4.33 -40.05 -7.03
N ILE A 437 -4.91 -39.78 -8.21
CA ILE A 437 -4.21 -39.19 -9.35
C ILE A 437 -3.69 -37.79 -9.01
N GLY A 438 -4.51 -36.96 -8.36
CA GLY A 438 -4.13 -35.59 -7.99
C GLY A 438 -2.99 -35.53 -6.97
N LEU A 439 -2.92 -36.49 -6.05
CA LEU A 439 -1.81 -36.61 -5.10
C LEU A 439 -0.55 -37.19 -5.76
N ALA A 440 -0.70 -38.20 -6.61
CA ALA A 440 0.44 -38.84 -7.29
C ALA A 440 1.12 -37.92 -8.33
N THR A 441 0.35 -37.02 -8.96
CA THR A 441 0.85 -36.10 -10.00
C THR A 441 1.11 -34.68 -9.50
N ASP A 442 0.83 -34.41 -8.22
CA ASP A 442 0.84 -33.07 -7.60
C ASP A 442 0.08 -32.00 -8.42
N SER A 443 -1.02 -32.42 -9.06
CA SER A 443 -1.81 -31.57 -9.94
C SER A 443 -3.04 -31.03 -9.24
N VAL A 444 -3.10 -29.71 -9.07
CA VAL A 444 -4.23 -28.99 -8.46
C VAL A 444 -5.55 -29.31 -9.15
N GLN A 445 -5.54 -29.42 -10.47
CA GLN A 445 -6.77 -29.63 -11.23
C GLN A 445 -7.41 -30.98 -10.90
N TRP A 446 -6.59 -32.03 -10.79
CA TRP A 446 -7.04 -33.34 -10.35
C TRP A 446 -7.44 -33.35 -8.87
N GLN A 447 -6.70 -32.64 -8.00
CA GLN A 447 -7.08 -32.48 -6.59
C GLN A 447 -8.44 -31.78 -6.44
N LEU A 448 -8.72 -30.71 -7.19
CA LEU A 448 -10.00 -30.00 -7.19
C LEU A 448 -11.15 -30.88 -7.69
N LEU A 449 -10.95 -31.65 -8.77
CA LEU A 449 -11.95 -32.62 -9.24
C LEU A 449 -12.24 -33.68 -8.17
N GLY A 450 -11.19 -34.14 -7.49
CA GLY A 450 -11.30 -35.09 -6.40
C GLY A 450 -12.08 -34.54 -5.21
N VAL A 451 -11.79 -33.29 -4.80
CA VAL A 451 -12.55 -32.58 -3.75
C VAL A 451 -14.04 -32.44 -4.13
N LEU A 452 -14.33 -32.11 -5.39
CA LEU A 452 -15.71 -32.02 -5.87
C LEU A 452 -16.43 -33.38 -5.83
N ALA A 453 -15.76 -34.44 -6.26
CA ALA A 453 -16.29 -35.80 -6.21
C ALA A 453 -16.53 -36.26 -4.75
N THR A 454 -15.61 -35.95 -3.84
CA THR A 454 -15.76 -36.21 -2.39
C THR A 454 -16.96 -35.47 -1.81
N PHE A 455 -17.14 -34.19 -2.15
CA PHE A 455 -18.34 -33.43 -1.77
C PHE A 455 -19.61 -34.13 -2.29
N GLY A 456 -19.63 -34.56 -3.55
CA GLY A 456 -20.76 -35.29 -4.14
C GLY A 456 -21.07 -36.63 -3.44
N ALA A 457 -20.04 -37.36 -2.99
CA ALA A 457 -20.20 -38.60 -2.23
C ALA A 457 -20.73 -38.34 -0.81
N LEU A 458 -20.22 -37.32 -0.12
CA LEU A 458 -20.66 -36.95 1.23
C LEU A 458 -22.11 -36.46 1.25
N VAL A 459 -22.53 -35.68 0.24
CA VAL A 459 -23.93 -35.24 0.10
C VAL A 459 -24.89 -36.43 -0.01
N ARG A 460 -24.50 -37.47 -0.77
CA ARG A 460 -25.28 -38.71 -0.93
C ARG A 460 -25.28 -39.56 0.34
N LEU A 461 -24.13 -39.70 0.99
CA LEU A 461 -23.99 -40.40 2.27
C LEU A 461 -24.90 -39.79 3.34
N ALA A 462 -24.97 -38.46 3.40
CA ALA A 462 -25.84 -37.72 4.31
C ALA A 462 -27.33 -37.73 3.90
N ARG A 463 -27.70 -38.38 2.79
CA ARG A 463 -29.07 -38.52 2.26
C ARG A 463 -29.81 -37.17 2.11
N LEU A 464 -29.10 -36.14 1.66
CA LEU A 464 -29.61 -34.77 1.52
C LEU A 464 -30.51 -34.66 0.27
N ARG A 465 -31.81 -34.93 0.43
CA ARG A 465 -32.80 -34.90 -0.67
C ARG A 465 -33.52 -33.55 -0.78
N ALA A 466 -33.71 -33.09 -2.02
CA ALA A 466 -34.27 -31.79 -2.40
C ALA A 466 -35.73 -31.55 -1.96
N GLY A 467 -36.48 -32.60 -1.64
CA GLY A 467 -37.91 -32.52 -1.34
C GLY A 467 -38.30 -32.28 0.14
N ARG A 468 -37.41 -32.56 1.09
CA ARG A 468 -37.69 -32.50 2.55
C ARG A 468 -36.43 -32.17 3.36
N LEU A 469 -35.73 -31.09 3.01
CA LEU A 469 -34.67 -30.56 3.86
C LEU A 469 -35.26 -30.09 5.20
N GLY A 470 -35.29 -30.97 6.20
CA GLY A 470 -35.53 -30.58 7.59
C GLY A 470 -34.39 -29.69 8.11
N GLY A 471 -34.58 -29.03 9.26
CA GLY A 471 -33.58 -28.12 9.83
C GLY A 471 -32.17 -28.75 9.95
N TYR A 472 -32.09 -30.02 10.35
CA TYR A 472 -30.83 -30.78 10.42
C TYR A 472 -30.14 -30.93 9.05
N GLN A 473 -30.89 -31.31 8.01
CA GLN A 473 -30.32 -31.56 6.68
C GLN A 473 -29.83 -30.27 6.02
N MET A 474 -30.52 -29.14 6.27
CA MET A 474 -30.06 -27.82 5.81
C MET A 474 -28.76 -27.39 6.49
N GLY A 475 -28.65 -27.62 7.81
CA GLY A 475 -27.41 -27.38 8.55
C GLY A 475 -26.25 -28.25 8.07
N ALA A 476 -26.48 -29.56 7.88
CA ALA A 476 -25.49 -30.49 7.36
C ALA A 476 -24.99 -30.10 5.97
N LEU A 477 -25.89 -29.70 5.05
CA LEU A 477 -25.50 -29.20 3.73
C LEU A 477 -24.67 -27.91 3.84
N GLY A 478 -25.06 -26.99 4.73
CA GLY A 478 -24.30 -25.76 4.99
C GLY A 478 -22.87 -26.06 5.45
N VAL A 479 -22.68 -27.04 6.34
CA VAL A 479 -21.35 -27.48 6.80
C VAL A 479 -20.56 -28.10 5.66
N LEU A 480 -21.15 -28.97 4.84
CA LEU A 480 -20.46 -29.58 3.69
C LEU A 480 -20.05 -28.53 2.63
N LEU A 481 -20.90 -27.54 2.38
CA LEU A 481 -20.60 -26.41 1.50
C LEU A 481 -19.47 -25.53 2.05
N GLY A 482 -19.50 -25.26 3.36
CA GLY A 482 -18.40 -24.57 4.05
C GLY A 482 -17.10 -25.36 3.98
N ALA A 483 -17.15 -26.69 4.16
CA ALA A 483 -16.00 -27.57 4.04
C ALA A 483 -15.43 -27.61 2.61
N LEU A 484 -16.29 -27.62 1.58
CA LEU A 484 -15.89 -27.49 0.18
C LEU A 484 -15.09 -26.19 -0.04
N ALA A 485 -15.65 -25.06 0.38
CA ALA A 485 -14.99 -23.77 0.24
C ALA A 485 -13.69 -23.67 1.07
N ALA A 486 -13.67 -24.20 2.29
CA ALA A 486 -12.49 -24.21 3.13
C ALA A 486 -11.37 -25.09 2.54
N THR A 487 -11.71 -26.25 1.99
CA THR A 487 -10.75 -27.17 1.35
C THR A 487 -10.17 -26.54 0.09
N THR A 488 -10.99 -25.89 -0.75
CA THR A 488 -10.50 -25.12 -1.90
C THR A 488 -9.56 -23.99 -1.46
N GLY A 489 -9.90 -23.27 -0.39
CA GLY A 489 -9.06 -22.22 0.19
C GLY A 489 -7.71 -22.75 0.69
N ALA A 490 -7.72 -23.89 1.39
CA ALA A 490 -6.51 -24.55 1.87
C ALA A 490 -5.59 -24.99 0.73
N LEU A 491 -6.16 -25.54 -0.36
CA LEU A 491 -5.39 -25.91 -1.55
C LEU A 491 -4.72 -24.69 -2.20
N VAL A 492 -5.45 -23.57 -2.34
CA VAL A 492 -4.88 -22.32 -2.87
C VAL A 492 -3.74 -21.82 -1.99
N LEU A 493 -3.93 -21.80 -0.67
CA LEU A 493 -2.91 -21.36 0.28
C LEU A 493 -1.64 -22.21 0.19
N HIS A 494 -1.80 -23.53 0.13
CA HIS A 494 -0.67 -24.46 0.01
C HIS A 494 0.09 -24.23 -1.30
N GLN A 495 -0.61 -24.15 -2.43
CA GLN A 495 -0.03 -23.88 -3.74
C GLN A 495 0.74 -22.55 -3.78
N GLN A 496 0.16 -21.49 -3.22
CA GLN A 496 0.81 -20.18 -3.17
C GLN A 496 2.03 -20.19 -2.26
N PHE A 497 1.97 -20.90 -1.14
CA PHE A 497 3.10 -21.06 -0.24
C PHE A 497 4.26 -21.77 -0.93
N GLU A 498 4.02 -22.89 -1.62
CA GLU A 498 5.06 -23.62 -2.36
C GLU A 498 5.70 -22.75 -3.46
N GLN A 499 4.88 -22.02 -4.23
CA GLN A 499 5.39 -21.11 -5.26
C GLN A 499 6.23 -19.96 -4.68
N GLN A 500 5.77 -19.37 -3.57
CA GLN A 500 6.52 -18.32 -2.86
C GLN A 500 7.83 -18.88 -2.29
N LEU A 501 7.79 -20.05 -1.66
CA LEU A 501 8.95 -20.71 -1.08
C LEU A 501 9.99 -21.05 -2.14
N LEU A 502 9.58 -21.53 -3.30
CA LEU A 502 10.47 -21.82 -4.42
C LEU A 502 11.10 -20.54 -4.97
N ALA A 503 10.31 -19.49 -5.16
CA ALA A 503 10.81 -18.18 -5.58
C ALA A 503 11.80 -17.59 -4.56
N ASP A 504 11.55 -17.74 -3.27
CA ASP A 504 12.44 -17.30 -2.20
C ASP A 504 13.75 -18.10 -2.19
N LYS A 505 13.67 -19.42 -2.34
CA LYS A 505 14.85 -20.29 -2.50
C LYS A 505 15.67 -19.92 -3.73
N GLN A 506 15.03 -19.62 -4.87
CA GLN A 506 15.73 -19.17 -6.08
C GLN A 506 16.38 -17.80 -5.91
N ARG A 507 15.71 -16.85 -5.24
CA ARG A 507 16.28 -15.54 -4.91
C ARG A 507 17.47 -15.67 -3.96
N LEU A 508 17.37 -16.53 -2.95
CA LEU A 508 18.47 -16.81 -2.05
C LEU A 508 19.63 -17.50 -2.78
N ALA A 509 19.34 -18.54 -3.57
CA ALA A 509 20.34 -19.26 -4.35
C ALA A 509 21.03 -18.35 -5.36
N SER A 510 20.29 -17.49 -6.09
CA SER A 510 20.89 -16.50 -6.99
C SER A 510 21.74 -15.49 -6.23
N SER A 511 21.31 -15.03 -5.05
CA SER A 511 22.14 -14.17 -4.19
C SER A 511 23.41 -14.86 -3.69
N LEU A 512 23.38 -16.18 -3.50
CA LEU A 512 24.53 -17.00 -3.11
C LEU A 512 25.45 -17.33 -4.30
N LEU A 513 24.88 -17.54 -5.50
CA LEU A 513 25.60 -17.83 -6.75
C LEU A 513 26.26 -16.60 -7.37
N VAL A 514 25.76 -15.40 -7.06
CA VAL A 514 26.46 -14.17 -7.38
C VAL A 514 27.69 -14.10 -6.48
N ASP A 515 28.81 -14.69 -6.94
CA ASP A 515 30.10 -14.68 -6.22
C ASP A 515 30.58 -13.26 -5.92
N ASN A 516 30.18 -12.30 -6.76
CA ASN A 516 30.67 -10.93 -6.81
C ASN A 516 29.56 -9.90 -6.50
N ASP A 517 29.75 -9.02 -5.50
CA ASP A 517 28.96 -7.80 -5.36
C ASP A 517 29.37 -6.79 -6.45
N PHE A 518 28.82 -6.93 -7.65
CA PHE A 518 29.10 -6.05 -8.80
C PHE A 518 28.88 -4.57 -8.49
N GLN A 519 27.85 -4.25 -7.69
CA GLN A 519 27.59 -2.87 -7.27
C GLN A 519 28.68 -2.38 -6.32
N GLY A 520 29.10 -3.22 -5.37
CA GLY A 520 30.23 -2.93 -4.48
C GLY A 520 31.54 -2.76 -5.21
N GLU A 521 31.84 -3.60 -6.20
CA GLU A 521 33.03 -3.51 -7.03
C GLU A 521 33.07 -2.19 -7.81
N PHE A 522 31.97 -1.81 -8.46
CA PHE A 522 31.87 -0.55 -9.21
C PHE A 522 32.04 0.67 -8.30
N LEU A 523 31.33 0.68 -7.17
CA LEU A 523 31.45 1.75 -6.19
C LEU A 523 32.87 1.83 -5.65
N LEU A 524 33.53 0.70 -5.39
CA LEU A 524 34.88 0.66 -4.83
C LEU A 524 35.91 1.25 -5.81
N GLU A 525 35.81 0.94 -7.11
CA GLU A 525 36.64 1.60 -8.14
C GLU A 525 36.44 3.12 -8.14
N GLU A 526 35.20 3.58 -8.07
CA GLU A 526 34.89 5.02 -8.04
C GLU A 526 35.48 5.70 -6.79
N ARG A 527 35.30 5.09 -5.61
CA ARG A 527 35.82 5.63 -4.34
C ARG A 527 37.33 5.67 -4.33
N ILE A 528 38.00 4.64 -4.84
CA ILE A 528 39.46 4.57 -4.86
C ILE A 528 40.07 5.60 -5.81
N ARG A 529 39.43 5.87 -6.95
CA ARG A 529 39.83 7.00 -7.81
C ARG A 529 39.70 8.33 -7.09
N LYS A 530 38.62 8.54 -6.33
CA LYS A 530 38.40 9.75 -5.53
C LYS A 530 39.41 9.89 -4.40
N ILE A 531 39.74 8.80 -3.69
CA ILE A 531 40.79 8.77 -2.66
C ILE A 531 42.15 9.12 -3.27
N ALA A 532 42.50 8.53 -4.43
CA ALA A 532 43.76 8.84 -5.11
C ALA A 532 43.86 10.27 -5.66
N ALA A 533 42.71 10.94 -5.83
CA ALA A 533 42.62 12.34 -6.25
C ALA A 533 42.56 13.32 -5.07
N ASP A 534 42.36 12.86 -3.82
CA ASP A 534 42.25 13.74 -2.65
C ASP A 534 43.60 14.45 -2.37
N PRO A 535 43.64 15.79 -2.40
CA PRO A 535 44.84 16.56 -2.09
C PRO A 535 45.44 16.27 -0.71
N PHE A 536 44.59 15.98 0.29
CA PHE A 536 45.04 15.68 1.66
C PHE A 536 45.75 14.33 1.71
N VAL A 537 45.19 13.30 1.06
CA VAL A 537 45.81 11.96 0.97
C VAL A 537 47.13 12.03 0.18
N ARG A 538 47.18 12.81 -0.89
CA ARG A 538 48.41 13.07 -1.66
C ARG A 538 49.49 13.72 -0.81
N GLN A 539 49.14 14.73 -0.04
CA GLN A 539 50.08 15.46 0.80
C GLN A 539 50.59 14.60 1.95
N ALA A 540 49.71 13.79 2.56
CA ALA A 540 50.08 12.84 3.62
C ALA A 540 51.06 11.75 3.13
N LEU A 541 51.04 11.38 1.85
CA LEU A 541 51.98 10.43 1.25
C LEU A 541 53.36 11.04 0.91
N ILE A 542 53.44 12.38 0.80
CA ILE A 542 54.68 13.12 0.47
C ILE A 542 55.33 13.71 1.74
N GLY A 543 54.52 14.01 2.75
CA GLY A 543 54.97 14.61 4.01
C GLY A 543 55.60 13.60 4.98
N ALA A 544 56.65 14.03 5.68
CA ALA A 544 57.31 13.23 6.70
C ALA A 544 56.54 13.27 8.03
N PHE A 545 56.13 12.09 8.50
CA PHE A 545 55.63 11.71 9.83
C PHE A 545 54.36 12.42 10.38
N GLY A 546 53.35 11.62 10.77
CA GLY A 546 52.20 12.03 11.59
C GLY A 546 50.88 12.30 10.87
N GLN A 547 50.86 12.40 9.53
CA GLN A 547 49.63 12.66 8.75
C GLN A 547 49.01 11.39 8.13
N ALA A 548 49.70 10.25 8.22
CA ALA A 548 49.25 8.99 7.62
C ALA A 548 47.99 8.43 8.31
N ALA A 549 47.97 8.39 9.65
CA ALA A 549 46.80 7.96 10.41
C ALA A 549 45.56 8.86 10.17
N ASP A 550 45.75 10.16 9.95
CA ASP A 550 44.66 11.08 9.62
C ASP A 550 44.13 10.88 8.19
N ALA A 551 45.03 10.59 7.24
CA ALA A 551 44.65 10.27 5.87
C ALA A 551 43.92 8.92 5.79
N GLU A 552 44.32 7.92 6.59
CA GLU A 552 43.61 6.64 6.74
C GLU A 552 42.19 6.85 7.27
N ARG A 553 42.05 7.55 8.41
CA ARG A 553 40.74 7.85 9.00
C ARG A 553 39.82 8.63 8.05
N ARG A 554 40.38 9.54 7.26
CA ARG A 554 39.63 10.31 6.26
C ARG A 554 39.21 9.43 5.08
N ALA A 555 40.10 8.59 4.56
CA ALA A 555 39.78 7.65 3.49
C ALA A 555 38.63 6.72 3.91
N ASP A 556 38.70 6.19 5.13
CA ASP A 556 37.69 5.32 5.69
C ASP A 556 36.35 6.04 5.90
N ARG A 557 36.31 7.09 6.72
CA ARG A 557 35.04 7.76 7.10
C ARG A 557 34.36 8.53 5.98
N GLN A 558 35.13 9.14 5.07
CA GLN A 558 34.58 10.04 4.05
C GLN A 558 34.29 9.33 2.73
N TYR A 559 35.09 8.30 2.37
CA TYR A 559 34.99 7.64 1.07
C TYR A 559 34.48 6.21 1.15
N LEU A 560 34.75 5.51 2.26
CA LEU A 560 34.23 4.17 2.52
C LEU A 560 33.03 4.16 3.49
N GLY A 561 32.44 5.31 3.78
CA GLY A 561 31.16 5.39 4.50
C GLY A 561 29.94 5.01 3.64
N ASP A 562 28.81 4.77 4.31
CA ASP A 562 27.50 4.45 3.75
C ASP A 562 27.40 3.02 3.19
N TYR A 563 27.78 2.81 1.93
CA TYR A 563 27.57 1.53 1.23
C TYR A 563 28.47 0.42 1.78
N PHE A 564 29.68 0.78 2.23
CA PHE A 564 30.67 -0.18 2.71
C PHE A 564 30.57 -0.46 4.21
N ASP A 565 29.59 0.10 4.94
CA ASP A 565 29.33 -0.22 6.35
C ASP A 565 29.00 -1.72 6.57
N LYS A 566 28.61 -2.43 5.50
CA LYS A 566 28.40 -3.88 5.49
C LYS A 566 29.69 -4.70 5.34
N TYR A 567 30.84 -4.04 5.17
CA TYR A 567 32.17 -4.63 5.07
C TYR A 567 33.05 -4.13 6.22
N GLU A 568 34.06 -4.94 6.57
CA GLU A 568 35.17 -4.48 7.39
C GLU A 568 36.22 -3.85 6.46
N SER A 569 36.42 -2.54 6.57
CA SER A 569 37.39 -1.78 5.77
C SER A 569 38.72 -1.67 6.49
N GLN A 570 39.82 -1.91 5.76
CA GLN A 570 41.17 -1.64 6.22
C GLN A 570 41.92 -0.89 5.11
N VAL A 571 42.49 0.28 5.44
CA VAL A 571 43.19 1.13 4.47
C VAL A 571 44.65 1.22 4.87
N THR A 572 45.55 0.65 4.07
CA THR A 572 47.00 0.76 4.31
C THR A 572 47.65 1.70 3.32
N LEU A 573 48.39 2.68 3.82
CA LEU A 573 49.16 3.63 3.01
C LEU A 573 50.59 3.13 2.84
N TYR A 574 51.17 3.31 1.65
CA TYR A 574 52.52 2.87 1.31
C TYR A 574 53.34 4.05 0.80
N ASP A 575 54.61 4.10 1.19
CA ASP A 575 55.57 5.09 0.71
C ASP A 575 56.08 4.76 -0.72
N ALA A 576 56.96 5.62 -1.24
CA ALA A 576 57.58 5.41 -2.55
C ALA A 576 58.49 4.17 -2.63
N ALA A 577 59.02 3.70 -1.49
CA ALA A 577 59.81 2.47 -1.38
C ALA A 577 58.92 1.21 -1.25
N GLY A 578 57.60 1.37 -1.13
CA GLY A 578 56.62 0.29 -0.96
C GLY A 578 56.54 -0.26 0.46
N GLN A 579 57.05 0.49 1.45
CA GLN A 579 56.91 0.19 2.88
C GLN A 579 55.64 0.82 3.45
N PRO A 580 54.95 0.14 4.38
CA PRO A 580 53.73 0.66 4.96
C PRO A 580 54.03 1.85 5.89
N LEU A 581 53.23 2.91 5.78
CA LEU A 581 53.28 4.09 6.65
C LEU A 581 52.38 3.85 7.86
N ASP A 582 52.90 4.01 9.07
CA ASP A 582 52.14 3.97 10.34
C ASP A 582 51.41 2.63 10.64
N ALA A 583 51.93 1.50 10.14
CA ALA A 583 51.33 0.18 10.35
C ALA A 583 51.98 -0.62 11.50
N PRO A 584 51.23 -1.52 12.18
CA PRO A 584 51.77 -2.36 13.24
C PRO A 584 52.94 -3.24 12.76
N ALA A 585 53.87 -3.55 13.66
CA ALA A 585 55.05 -4.36 13.37
C ALA A 585 54.65 -5.72 12.76
N GLY A 586 54.95 -5.91 11.47
CA GLY A 586 54.58 -7.10 10.71
C GLY A 586 53.66 -6.86 9.49
N ALA A 587 53.26 -5.61 9.23
CA ALA A 587 52.46 -5.28 8.04
C ALA A 587 53.18 -5.63 6.72
N PRO A 588 52.52 -6.33 5.78
CA PRO A 588 53.15 -6.76 4.53
C PRO A 588 53.49 -5.58 3.62
N SER A 589 54.67 -5.62 3.00
CA SER A 589 55.07 -4.63 1.99
C SER A 589 54.16 -4.68 0.76
N LEU A 590 54.10 -3.57 0.01
CA LEU A 590 53.29 -3.50 -1.21
C LEU A 590 53.69 -4.60 -2.22
N ALA A 591 54.98 -4.95 -2.26
CA ALA A 591 55.49 -6.04 -3.09
C ALA A 591 55.03 -7.43 -2.62
N ALA A 592 54.83 -7.63 -1.32
CA ALA A 592 54.25 -8.85 -0.76
C ALA A 592 52.74 -8.93 -1.07
N ILE A 593 51.99 -7.85 -0.89
CA ILE A 593 50.56 -7.79 -1.24
C ILE A 593 50.34 -8.03 -2.74
N ARG A 594 51.11 -7.38 -3.63
CA ARG A 594 51.02 -7.64 -5.07
C ARG A 594 51.30 -9.10 -5.43
N ARG A 595 52.20 -9.78 -4.70
CA ARG A 595 52.45 -11.22 -4.88
C ARG A 595 51.31 -12.09 -4.33
N ALA A 596 50.66 -11.68 -3.24
CA ALA A 596 49.49 -12.36 -2.70
C ALA A 596 48.28 -12.25 -3.62
N ILE A 597 47.99 -11.04 -4.13
CA ILE A 597 46.90 -10.79 -5.10
C ILE A 597 47.10 -11.64 -6.37
N ARG A 598 48.33 -11.70 -6.90
CA ARG A 598 48.60 -12.52 -8.10
C ARG A 598 48.40 -14.03 -7.90
N ARG A 599 48.53 -14.52 -6.67
CA ARG A 599 48.38 -15.95 -6.35
C ARG A 599 46.95 -16.32 -5.98
N ASN A 600 46.27 -15.45 -5.22
CA ASN A 600 45.03 -15.80 -4.54
C ASN A 600 43.83 -14.95 -4.97
N ALA A 601 43.97 -14.00 -5.91
CA ALA A 601 42.86 -13.14 -6.31
C ALA A 601 42.38 -13.38 -7.75
N THR A 602 41.07 -13.27 -7.96
CA THR A 602 40.45 -13.13 -9.29
C THR A 602 40.32 -11.67 -9.65
N ARG A 603 40.60 -11.35 -10.92
CA ARG A 603 40.42 -10.00 -11.46
C ARG A 603 38.92 -9.75 -11.67
N THR A 604 38.42 -8.65 -11.13
CA THR A 604 37.02 -8.22 -11.37
C THR A 604 36.93 -7.44 -12.70
N ASP A 605 35.71 -7.16 -13.15
CA ASP A 605 35.47 -6.31 -14.33
C ASP A 605 35.88 -4.85 -14.09
N GLN A 606 36.08 -4.45 -12.83
CA GLN A 606 36.43 -3.10 -12.41
C GLN A 606 37.96 -2.92 -12.32
N ARG A 607 38.46 -1.75 -12.72
CA ARG A 607 39.90 -1.49 -12.80
C ARG A 607 40.50 -1.28 -11.42
N GLY A 608 41.48 -2.12 -11.08
CA GLY A 608 42.21 -2.02 -9.82
C GLY A 608 41.50 -2.63 -8.62
N VAL A 609 40.39 -3.34 -8.83
CA VAL A 609 39.65 -4.10 -7.81
C VAL A 609 39.82 -5.60 -8.07
N PHE A 610 40.12 -6.35 -7.01
CA PHE A 610 40.40 -7.78 -7.04
C PHE A 610 39.58 -8.47 -5.94
N LEU A 611 39.04 -9.64 -6.27
CA LEU A 611 38.34 -10.49 -5.30
C LEU A 611 39.33 -11.55 -4.79
N LEU A 612 39.52 -11.64 -3.48
CA LEU A 612 40.34 -12.68 -2.88
C LEU A 612 39.55 -14.00 -2.80
N ARG A 613 40.16 -15.10 -3.25
CA ARG A 613 39.64 -16.45 -3.03
C ARG A 613 39.89 -16.86 -1.59
N SER A 614 38.82 -17.24 -0.90
CA SER A 614 38.87 -17.94 0.38
C SER A 614 38.60 -19.42 0.16
N ASP A 615 39.43 -20.30 0.73
CA ASP A 615 39.22 -21.76 0.65
C ASP A 615 38.03 -22.24 1.50
N ASN A 616 37.42 -21.34 2.28
CA ASN A 616 36.30 -21.64 3.17
C ASN A 616 34.97 -21.22 2.52
N SER A 617 34.04 -22.17 2.36
CA SER A 617 32.74 -21.98 1.70
C SER A 617 31.77 -21.05 2.46
N PHE A 618 32.08 -20.70 3.70
CA PHE A 618 31.31 -19.79 4.56
C PHE A 618 31.97 -18.41 4.75
N SER A 619 33.05 -18.12 4.03
CA SER A 619 33.80 -16.87 4.19
C SER A 619 33.06 -15.68 3.56
N SER A 620 33.07 -14.55 4.28
CA SER A 620 32.75 -13.22 3.76
C SER A 620 33.56 -12.92 2.49
N ARG A 621 32.96 -12.19 1.54
CA ARG A 621 33.64 -11.74 0.31
C ARG A 621 34.71 -10.72 0.68
N HIS A 622 35.97 -10.96 0.29
CA HIS A 622 37.08 -10.04 0.57
C HIS A 622 37.54 -9.36 -0.72
N TYR A 623 37.42 -8.03 -0.74
CA TYR A 623 37.87 -7.20 -1.85
C TYR A 623 39.16 -6.51 -1.51
N VAL A 624 40.12 -6.54 -2.43
CA VAL A 624 41.34 -5.76 -2.35
C VAL A 624 41.40 -4.85 -3.55
N ALA A 625 41.66 -3.58 -3.31
CA ALA A 625 41.76 -2.64 -4.40
C ALA A 625 42.94 -1.69 -4.22
N LEU A 626 43.61 -1.41 -5.34
CA LEU A 626 44.90 -0.74 -5.37
C LEU A 626 44.77 0.56 -6.15
N ALA A 627 44.98 1.70 -5.47
CA ALA A 627 45.14 3.00 -6.09
C ALA A 627 46.61 3.38 -6.22
N ALA A 628 47.00 3.87 -7.40
CA ALA A 628 48.23 4.64 -7.54
C ALA A 628 47.90 6.12 -7.33
N VAL A 629 48.53 6.74 -6.33
CA VAL A 629 48.44 8.17 -6.11
C VAL A 629 49.51 8.86 -6.93
N GLY A 630 49.12 9.67 -7.91
CA GLY A 630 50.05 10.39 -8.76
C GLY A 630 50.78 11.49 -7.98
N GLY A 631 52.10 11.36 -7.85
CA GLY A 631 52.95 12.45 -7.37
C GLY A 631 53.10 13.56 -8.42
N PRO A 632 53.51 14.78 -8.03
CA PRO A 632 53.92 15.80 -8.98
C PRO A 632 55.19 15.31 -9.69
N GLY A 633 55.05 14.76 -10.90
CA GLY A 633 56.19 14.37 -11.71
C GLY A 633 56.97 15.61 -12.19
N PRO A 634 58.31 15.57 -12.28
CA PRO A 634 59.07 16.62 -12.92
C PRO A 634 58.69 16.67 -14.41
N GLY A 635 58.59 17.87 -14.95
CA GLY A 635 58.05 18.12 -16.28
C GLY A 635 58.60 17.20 -17.38
N ARG A 636 57.69 16.57 -18.12
CA ARG A 636 57.96 16.08 -19.47
C ARG A 636 56.97 16.68 -20.44
N VAL A 637 57.45 17.76 -21.06
CA VAL A 637 57.01 18.25 -22.36
C VAL A 637 57.09 17.10 -23.38
N GLY A 638 56.00 16.90 -24.13
CA GLY A 638 56.01 16.27 -25.45
C GLY A 638 55.94 14.74 -25.50
N ARG A 639 54.80 14.22 -25.94
CA ARG A 639 54.65 13.58 -27.27
C ARG A 639 53.19 13.20 -27.52
N ARG A 640 52.65 13.73 -28.62
CA ARG A 640 51.43 13.29 -29.29
C ARG A 640 51.51 11.79 -29.59
N TRP A 641 50.44 11.05 -29.28
CA TRP A 641 49.92 10.00 -30.16
C TRP A 641 48.41 9.94 -30.02
N ALA A 642 47.73 10.20 -31.14
CA ALA A 642 46.34 9.88 -31.37
C ALA A 642 46.18 8.39 -31.65
N ARG A 643 45.11 7.75 -31.16
CA ARG A 643 44.22 6.90 -31.97
C ARG A 643 43.01 6.38 -31.18
N CYS A 644 41.90 6.36 -31.91
CA CYS A 644 40.55 5.91 -31.58
C CYS A 644 40.46 4.47 -31.07
N GLY A 645 39.30 4.16 -30.47
CA GLY A 645 38.81 2.79 -30.33
C GLY A 645 37.57 2.70 -29.46
N SER A 646 36.41 2.93 -30.07
CA SER A 646 35.12 2.40 -29.64
C SER A 646 35.17 0.88 -29.49
N ILE A 647 34.66 0.35 -28.37
CA ILE A 647 33.59 -0.64 -28.20
C ILE A 647 33.10 -0.50 -26.76
#